data_AF-A0A200QC87-F1
#
_entry.id   AF-A0A200QC87-F1
#
_cell.length_a   1.000
_cell.length_b   1.000
_cell.length_c   1.000
_cell.angle_alpha   90.00
_cell.angle_beta   90.00
_cell.angle_gamma   90.00
#
_symmetry.space_group_name_H-M   'P 1'
#
loop_
_entity.id
_entity.type
_entity.pdbx_description
1 polymer ?
#
loop_
_entity_poly.entity_id
_entity_poly.type
_entity_poly.pdbx_seq_one_letter_code
_entity_poly.pdbx_strand_id
1 'polypeptide(L)'
;MLDESKFNLQLQLWALRIPREHCKTATRMLNGYLLDKARIKPITEDPTCEKNRYMILSERIQNPDLSGIPKETLDSLNNLLKIEVVPYSLTLGYTYWGAGHIAHLNIPGDLLPYKDVIAKVIYDKNQPRIKTVVNKVGTITNEFRVPKFEVLAGKEDMVTEVKQYGATFKLDYGLVYWNSRLEHEHIRLVSQFQAGETICDMFAGIGPFAIPAAQKGCAVYANDLNPDSIHYLKINAEINKVDDRLCAYNMDARAFISDLMAVPVSEIKSEAQVPLLNACDGNNITFNREANSEKGTPTADMTKELVNNSHGQKGVEGSCTNVEAVVAAKRPSESCMEEYGSVDNAAVAEPTRSKGGKNKRMRSSMLCNTKTWEHVDHVIMNLPASALQFLDAFRGLIRRKYWKGPLPWIHCYCFMRSTETQESIISEAESYLNSKIQSFIFHRVRDVAPNKAMFCLSFRLPEETCFNEELVSNGTQTVKENPEERIKKRSRKMGKGGRRSFKDVLLIVFLVLVEMVLNVRSVGVNWGTMATHQLPPEMVVEILINNGFTKVKLFEAEEKIMKALVGKDIEVMVAIPNHMLDLISRDYKAASDWVEQNVTIYSYNGGVNIKYVAVGNEPFLKTYNDTFSEITMPALQNIQQALYEAGLGFRIKATVPFNADIYNSPDSNPVPSAGDFRPEIRELTVEIIQFLYENDAPFTVNIYPFLSLYSNEYFPMDFAFFDGTKKPIKDGKVIYTNVFDANLDTLIWALDKAGYADMPIIIGEVGWPTDGHKHANIANAKRFNQGLLKHVLSGKGTPIRSGKIDVYLFSLIDESAKSIAPGSFERHWGIFEFDGKGKYELDLSGNQENKELIGAKNVKYLQKNWCVLDDDYGDDFLDLPASIDYACTFSDCTALGYGSSCNGLDVRGNASYAFNMYYQVGNQKSSDCDFSGLAVITDEDPSVGSCVFPVMIAYGSSVALQCGVFDVFLLLVLCVIVGQQGYIEHLDLVDGYDDHHEQEDHYGHHEKEWNLQERVVLQQLVQKKLNQKMGSGYHHEVKVVPIPVV
;
A
#
# COMPACT_ATOMS: atom_id res chain seq x y z
N MET A 1 -15.21 40.17 -30.80
CA MET A 1 -14.88 38.87 -30.18
C MET A 1 -13.37 38.66 -30.26
N LEU A 2 -12.76 37.93 -29.32
CA LEU A 2 -11.44 37.34 -29.59
C LEU A 2 -11.60 36.15 -30.54
N ASP A 3 -10.74 36.15 -31.55
CA ASP A 3 -10.61 35.18 -32.62
C ASP A 3 -9.77 33.99 -32.14
N GLU A 4 -10.40 32.83 -32.06
CA GLU A 4 -9.79 31.61 -31.49
C GLU A 4 -8.70 31.01 -32.40
N SER A 5 -8.69 31.35 -33.69
CA SER A 5 -7.60 30.95 -34.59
C SER A 5 -6.25 31.55 -34.19
N LYS A 6 -6.23 32.67 -33.44
CA LYS A 6 -5.00 33.32 -32.96
C LYS A 6 -4.31 32.60 -31.81
N PHE A 7 -4.96 31.61 -31.21
CA PHE A 7 -4.36 30.72 -30.21
C PHE A 7 -4.02 29.33 -30.78
N ASN A 8 -4.25 29.13 -32.08
CA ASN A 8 -3.95 27.90 -32.80
C ASN A 8 -2.66 28.09 -33.62
N LEU A 9 -1.57 27.44 -33.22
CA LEU A 9 -0.36 27.37 -34.02
C LEU A 9 -0.54 26.28 -35.08
N GLN A 10 -0.80 26.68 -36.33
CA GLN A 10 -0.80 25.77 -37.46
C GLN A 10 0.63 25.54 -37.97
N LEU A 11 1.13 24.32 -37.77
CA LEU A 11 2.34 23.85 -38.43
C LEU A 11 1.98 23.28 -39.81
N GLN A 12 2.60 23.81 -40.85
CA GLN A 12 2.62 23.17 -42.17
C GLN A 12 3.84 22.26 -42.23
N LEU A 13 3.60 20.96 -42.30
CA LEU A 13 4.59 19.90 -42.25
C LEU A 13 4.50 19.03 -43.51
N TRP A 14 5.48 18.15 -43.67
CA TRP A 14 5.41 17.04 -44.62
C TRP A 14 5.16 15.74 -43.86
N ALA A 15 4.50 14.78 -44.50
CA ALA A 15 4.36 13.42 -44.00
C ALA A 15 4.64 12.42 -45.12
N LEU A 16 5.10 11.22 -44.75
CA LEU A 16 5.24 10.11 -45.67
C LEU A 16 3.99 9.23 -45.59
N ARG A 17 3.35 8.95 -46.72
CA ARG A 17 2.31 7.90 -46.81
C ARG A 17 3.01 6.55 -46.91
N ILE A 18 2.83 5.70 -45.89
CA ILE A 18 3.50 4.40 -45.79
C ILE A 18 2.45 3.29 -45.49
N PRO A 19 2.53 2.10 -46.12
CA PRO A 19 1.66 0.98 -45.79
C PRO A 19 1.80 0.54 -44.32
N ARG A 20 0.68 0.25 -43.66
CA ARG A 20 0.60 -0.01 -42.21
C ARG A 20 1.54 -1.15 -41.75
N GLU A 21 1.79 -2.13 -42.61
CA GLU A 21 2.70 -3.26 -42.36
C GLU A 21 4.18 -2.85 -42.29
N HIS A 22 4.59 -1.81 -43.02
CA HIS A 22 5.97 -1.32 -43.07
C HIS A 22 6.24 -0.17 -42.11
N CYS A 23 5.21 0.46 -41.50
CA CYS A 23 5.37 1.57 -40.57
C CYS A 23 6.35 1.27 -39.42
N LYS A 24 6.35 0.06 -38.85
CA LYS A 24 7.29 -0.30 -37.76
C LYS A 24 8.76 -0.26 -38.22
N THR A 25 9.04 -0.78 -39.42
CA THR A 25 10.38 -0.74 -40.03
C THR A 25 10.79 0.68 -40.40
N ALA A 26 9.88 1.43 -41.05
CA ALA A 26 10.12 2.82 -41.42
C ALA A 26 10.35 3.73 -40.20
N THR A 27 9.68 3.48 -39.07
CA THR A 27 9.85 4.27 -37.84
C THR A 27 11.27 4.13 -37.30
N ARG A 28 11.82 2.91 -37.28
CA ARG A 28 13.20 2.67 -36.85
C ARG A 28 14.23 3.35 -37.76
N MET A 29 13.93 3.45 -39.05
CA MET A 29 14.81 4.08 -40.04
C MET A 29 14.71 5.61 -40.06
N LEU A 30 13.56 6.16 -39.66
CA LEU A 30 13.28 7.60 -39.59
C LEU A 30 13.40 8.15 -38.14
N ASN A 31 14.09 7.43 -37.25
CA ASN A 31 14.30 7.88 -35.88
C ASN A 31 15.04 9.23 -35.87
N GLY A 32 14.62 10.18 -35.02
CA GLY A 32 15.10 11.57 -35.03
C GLY A 32 14.60 12.45 -36.19
N TYR A 33 13.98 11.89 -37.24
CA TYR A 33 13.47 12.64 -38.41
C TYR A 33 11.95 12.82 -38.41
N LEU A 34 11.21 12.05 -37.60
CA LEU A 34 9.77 12.20 -37.39
C LEU A 34 9.43 13.40 -36.49
N LEU A 35 8.17 13.82 -36.49
CA LEU A 35 7.68 14.89 -35.62
C LEU A 35 7.65 14.42 -34.16
N ASP A 36 8.67 14.82 -33.39
CA ASP A 36 8.61 14.77 -31.94
C ASP A 36 7.99 16.06 -31.36
N LYS A 37 6.88 15.88 -30.64
CA LYS A 37 6.16 16.90 -29.87
C LYS A 37 5.37 16.22 -28.76
N ALA A 38 5.48 16.72 -27.54
CA ALA A 38 4.72 16.24 -26.40
C ALA A 38 3.20 16.17 -26.70
N ARG A 39 2.59 15.01 -26.43
CA ARG A 39 1.16 14.68 -26.66
C ARG A 39 0.73 14.49 -28.12
N ILE A 40 1.66 14.47 -29.09
CA ILE A 40 1.38 14.22 -30.51
C ILE A 40 1.94 12.85 -30.90
N LYS A 41 1.25 12.14 -31.80
CA LYS A 41 1.78 10.89 -32.37
C LYS A 41 2.48 11.22 -33.69
N PRO A 42 3.73 10.78 -33.92
CA PRO A 42 4.40 10.94 -35.22
C PRO A 42 3.76 10.09 -36.32
N ILE A 43 2.87 9.16 -35.98
CA ILE A 43 2.12 8.32 -36.93
C ILE A 43 0.62 8.55 -36.71
N THR A 44 -0.09 8.91 -37.77
CA THR A 44 -1.54 9.14 -37.79
C THR A 44 -2.23 8.39 -38.93
N GLU A 45 -3.55 8.37 -38.94
CA GLU A 45 -4.34 7.65 -39.94
C GLU A 45 -4.38 8.41 -41.27
N ASP A 46 -4.26 7.67 -42.38
CA ASP A 46 -4.43 8.23 -43.73
C ASP A 46 -5.94 8.26 -44.04
N PRO A 47 -6.58 9.46 -44.12
CA PRO A 47 -8.02 9.58 -44.35
C PRO A 47 -8.44 9.18 -45.77
N THR A 48 -7.48 8.88 -46.66
CA THR A 48 -7.73 8.40 -48.03
C THR A 48 -7.63 6.88 -48.16
N CYS A 49 -7.01 6.18 -47.19
CA CYS A 49 -6.77 4.73 -47.28
C CYS A 49 -6.49 4.09 -45.91
N GLU A 50 -7.41 3.27 -45.40
CA GLU A 50 -7.25 2.54 -44.12
C GLU A 50 -6.03 1.61 -44.04
N LYS A 51 -5.47 1.20 -45.19
CA LYS A 51 -4.27 0.35 -45.28
C LYS A 51 -2.97 1.13 -45.09
N ASN A 52 -2.99 2.45 -45.22
CA ASN A 52 -1.84 3.33 -45.09
C ASN A 52 -1.86 4.08 -43.75
N ARG A 53 -0.72 4.64 -43.36
CA ARG A 53 -0.62 5.64 -42.29
C ARG A 53 0.26 6.80 -42.78
N TYR A 54 0.01 7.99 -42.23
CA TYR A 54 0.87 9.15 -42.44
C TYR A 54 1.91 9.20 -41.32
N MET A 55 3.19 9.20 -41.70
CA MET A 55 4.32 9.36 -40.79
C MET A 55 4.81 10.81 -40.92
N ILE A 56 4.48 11.62 -39.93
CA ILE A 56 4.67 13.07 -39.92
C ILE A 56 6.16 13.36 -39.66
N LEU A 57 6.76 14.21 -40.49
CA LEU A 57 8.17 14.59 -40.40
C LEU A 57 8.37 15.79 -39.45
N SER A 58 9.58 15.90 -38.91
CA SER A 58 10.01 16.98 -38.04
C SER A 58 9.91 18.35 -38.71
N GLU A 59 9.70 19.42 -37.93
CA GLU A 59 9.76 20.83 -38.38
C GLU A 59 11.10 21.21 -39.03
N ARG A 60 12.14 20.38 -38.82
CA ARG A 60 13.46 20.49 -39.46
C ARG A 60 13.43 20.15 -40.96
N ILE A 61 12.43 19.39 -41.44
CA ILE A 61 12.31 18.93 -42.83
C ILE A 61 11.20 19.71 -43.53
N GLN A 62 11.57 20.85 -44.11
CA GLN A 62 10.63 21.81 -44.71
C GLN A 62 10.48 21.66 -46.23
N ASN A 63 11.34 20.86 -46.86
CA ASN A 63 11.36 20.63 -48.31
C ASN A 63 10.76 19.27 -48.68
N PRO A 64 9.97 19.16 -49.77
CA PRO A 64 9.38 17.90 -50.23
C PRO A 64 10.38 16.95 -50.90
N ASP A 65 11.63 17.38 -51.13
CA ASP A 65 12.73 16.55 -51.64
C ASP A 65 13.43 15.74 -50.53
N LEU A 66 12.98 15.90 -49.28
CA LEU A 66 13.51 15.25 -48.07
C LEU A 66 15.00 15.58 -47.79
N SER A 67 15.49 16.75 -48.24
CA SER A 67 16.91 17.14 -48.13
C SER A 67 17.51 17.14 -46.71
N GLY A 68 16.67 17.08 -45.67
CA GLY A 68 17.07 16.99 -44.26
C GLY A 68 17.29 15.56 -43.72
N ILE A 69 17.08 14.53 -44.54
CA ILE A 69 17.31 13.12 -44.18
C ILE A 69 18.56 12.61 -44.93
N PRO A 70 19.47 11.84 -44.31
CA PRO A 70 20.63 11.27 -44.98
C PRO A 70 20.26 10.41 -46.18
N LYS A 71 21.05 10.49 -47.26
CA LYS A 71 20.78 9.75 -48.51
C LYS A 71 20.75 8.24 -48.29
N GLU A 72 21.67 7.69 -47.51
CA GLU A 72 21.71 6.26 -47.18
C GLU A 72 20.42 5.77 -46.50
N THR A 73 19.83 6.58 -45.62
CA THR A 73 18.52 6.34 -45.01
C THR A 73 17.40 6.37 -46.05
N LEU A 74 17.39 7.38 -46.93
CA LEU A 74 16.39 7.53 -47.99
C LEU A 74 16.47 6.41 -49.04
N ASP A 75 17.67 6.03 -49.46
CA ASP A 75 17.92 4.95 -50.42
C ASP A 75 17.47 3.62 -49.81
N SER A 76 17.80 3.37 -48.54
CA SER A 76 17.33 2.20 -47.79
C SER A 76 15.80 2.16 -47.64
N LEU A 77 15.15 3.31 -47.44
CA LEU A 77 13.69 3.40 -47.32
C LEU A 77 13.01 3.17 -48.69
N ASN A 78 13.55 3.74 -49.76
CA ASN A 78 13.07 3.53 -51.14
C ASN A 78 13.22 2.06 -51.60
N ASN A 79 14.27 1.37 -51.15
CA ASN A 79 14.47 -0.06 -51.42
C ASN A 79 13.42 -0.96 -50.73
N LEU A 80 12.78 -0.48 -49.66
CA LEU A 80 11.70 -1.21 -48.96
C LEU A 80 10.31 -0.87 -49.53
N LEU A 81 10.06 0.40 -49.85
CA LEU A 81 8.75 0.87 -50.30
C LEU A 81 8.85 2.17 -51.11
N LYS A 82 7.94 2.33 -52.08
CA LYS A 82 7.84 3.59 -52.83
C LYS A 82 7.36 4.71 -51.91
N ILE A 83 8.22 5.68 -51.65
CA ILE A 83 7.90 6.84 -50.82
C ILE A 83 6.93 7.77 -51.57
N GLU A 84 5.85 8.17 -50.92
CA GLU A 84 5.01 9.30 -51.34
C GLU A 84 5.01 10.36 -50.24
N VAL A 85 5.53 11.55 -50.57
CA VAL A 85 5.57 12.71 -49.67
C VAL A 85 4.28 13.51 -49.86
N VAL A 86 3.53 13.74 -48.78
CA VAL A 86 2.27 14.48 -48.79
C VAL A 86 2.33 15.68 -47.84
N PRO A 87 1.70 16.82 -48.18
CA PRO A 87 1.60 17.95 -47.25
C PRO A 87 0.66 17.60 -46.10
N TYR A 88 1.03 17.98 -44.88
CA TYR A 88 0.28 17.67 -43.66
C TYR A 88 0.18 18.91 -42.75
N SER A 89 -1.05 19.38 -42.53
CA SER A 89 -1.30 20.54 -41.66
C SER A 89 -1.69 20.08 -40.26
N LEU A 90 -0.91 20.46 -39.25
CA LEU A 90 -1.13 20.13 -37.84
C LEU A 90 -1.53 21.39 -37.07
N THR A 91 -2.65 21.36 -36.36
CA THR A 91 -3.10 22.49 -35.52
C THR A 91 -2.78 22.21 -34.05
N LEU A 92 -1.89 23.01 -33.47
CA LEU A 92 -1.55 22.98 -32.05
C LEU A 92 -2.40 24.00 -31.29
N GLY A 93 -3.04 23.59 -30.21
CA GLY A 93 -3.88 24.45 -29.38
C GLY A 93 -4.16 23.81 -28.01
N TYR A 94 -4.81 24.56 -27.12
CA TYR A 94 -5.21 24.06 -25.80
C TYR A 94 -6.58 23.36 -25.86
N THR A 95 -6.79 22.38 -24.98
CA THR A 95 -8.08 21.70 -24.80
C THR A 95 -8.50 21.72 -23.34
N TYR A 96 -9.78 21.95 -23.08
CA TYR A 96 -10.39 21.90 -21.75
C TYR A 96 -11.64 21.02 -21.75
N TRP A 97 -12.08 20.54 -20.59
CA TRP A 97 -13.36 19.85 -20.43
C TRP A 97 -14.09 20.31 -19.17
N GLY A 98 -15.41 20.12 -19.15
CA GLY A 98 -16.27 20.59 -18.06
C GLY A 98 -16.60 19.54 -17.00
N ALA A 99 -16.74 19.98 -15.76
CA ALA A 99 -17.43 19.30 -14.67
C ALA A 99 -18.41 20.30 -14.04
N GLY A 100 -19.65 20.34 -14.56
CA GLY A 100 -20.66 21.33 -14.17
C GLY A 100 -20.20 22.75 -14.48
N HIS A 101 -19.99 23.58 -13.43
CA HIS A 101 -19.47 24.95 -13.59
C HIS A 101 -17.94 25.06 -13.64
N ILE A 102 -17.21 23.95 -13.53
CA ILE A 102 -15.75 23.93 -13.46
C ILE A 102 -15.18 23.56 -14.84
N ALA A 103 -14.21 24.33 -15.34
CA ALA A 103 -13.42 24.00 -16.52
C ALA A 103 -12.03 23.49 -16.12
N HIS A 104 -11.71 22.25 -16.47
CA HIS A 104 -10.43 21.60 -16.22
C HIS A 104 -9.47 21.83 -17.39
N LEU A 105 -8.30 22.40 -17.09
CA LEU A 105 -7.17 22.58 -17.99
C LEU A 105 -6.01 21.63 -17.64
N ASN A 106 -5.27 21.24 -18.68
CA ASN A 106 -4.09 20.39 -18.60
C ASN A 106 -2.97 21.09 -19.41
N ILE A 107 -2.52 22.26 -18.96
CA ILE A 107 -1.67 23.16 -19.76
C ILE A 107 -0.29 22.51 -20.02
N PRO A 108 0.20 22.43 -21.27
CA PRO A 108 1.59 22.02 -21.58
C PRO A 108 2.62 23.04 -21.06
N GLY A 109 3.86 22.61 -20.79
CA GLY A 109 4.93 23.48 -20.26
C GLY A 109 5.08 24.80 -21.04
N ASP A 110 5.17 24.70 -22.36
CA ASP A 110 5.32 25.82 -23.31
C ASP A 110 4.20 26.87 -23.23
N LEU A 111 3.03 26.49 -22.71
CA LEU A 111 1.85 27.36 -22.57
C LEU A 111 1.61 27.84 -21.13
N LEU A 112 2.39 27.39 -20.14
CA LEU A 112 2.30 27.88 -18.76
C LEU A 112 2.49 29.40 -18.63
N PRO A 113 3.37 30.09 -19.40
CA PRO A 113 3.49 31.55 -19.38
C PRO A 113 2.21 32.31 -19.80
N TYR A 114 1.26 31.62 -20.44
CA TYR A 114 0.00 32.18 -20.91
C TYR A 114 -1.22 31.68 -20.11
N LYS A 115 -1.01 30.93 -19.02
CA LYS A 115 -2.07 30.20 -18.31
C LYS A 115 -3.22 31.10 -17.85
N ASP A 116 -2.90 32.29 -17.33
CA ASP A 116 -3.89 33.22 -16.78
C ASP A 116 -4.72 33.87 -17.90
N VAL A 117 -4.10 34.14 -19.06
CA VAL A 117 -4.78 34.65 -20.25
C VAL A 117 -5.73 33.59 -20.83
N ILE A 118 -5.28 32.34 -20.94
CA ILE A 118 -6.09 31.21 -21.41
C ILE A 118 -7.28 31.00 -20.46
N ALA A 119 -7.04 30.96 -19.15
CA ALA A 119 -8.10 30.77 -18.15
C ALA A 119 -9.10 31.94 -18.15
N LYS A 120 -8.63 33.18 -18.25
CA LYS A 120 -9.49 34.37 -18.32
C LYS A 120 -10.36 34.38 -19.57
N VAL A 121 -9.81 34.02 -20.75
CA VAL A 121 -10.60 33.88 -21.99
C VAL A 121 -11.66 32.79 -21.86
N ILE A 122 -11.32 31.62 -21.29
CA ILE A 122 -12.29 30.52 -21.07
C ILE A 122 -13.38 30.95 -20.10
N TYR A 123 -13.04 31.59 -18.99
CA TYR A 123 -13.99 32.10 -18.00
C TYR A 123 -14.96 33.11 -18.62
N ASP A 124 -14.45 34.12 -19.33
CA ASP A 124 -15.26 35.19 -19.92
C ASP A 124 -16.13 34.69 -21.09
N LYS A 125 -15.60 33.83 -21.97
CA LYS A 125 -16.36 33.21 -23.08
C LYS A 125 -17.49 32.29 -22.60
N ASN A 126 -17.40 31.75 -21.38
CA ASN A 126 -18.36 30.77 -20.85
C ASN A 126 -19.25 31.31 -19.72
N GLN A 127 -19.27 32.62 -19.44
CA GLN A 127 -20.24 33.18 -18.49
C GLN A 127 -21.69 32.96 -18.97
N PRO A 128 -22.66 32.64 -18.09
CA PRO A 128 -22.54 32.35 -16.65
C PRO A 128 -22.36 30.84 -16.34
N ARG A 129 -22.12 30.00 -17.36
CA ARG A 129 -22.06 28.53 -17.26
C ARG A 129 -20.84 28.05 -16.48
N ILE A 130 -19.66 28.57 -16.79
CA ILE A 130 -18.41 28.27 -16.08
C ILE A 130 -18.16 29.36 -15.04
N LYS A 131 -17.95 28.98 -13.78
CA LYS A 131 -17.67 29.88 -12.65
C LYS A 131 -16.25 29.73 -12.10
N THR A 132 -15.56 28.67 -12.49
CA THR A 132 -14.25 28.29 -11.97
C THR A 132 -13.45 27.63 -13.09
N VAL A 133 -12.21 28.07 -13.30
CA VAL A 133 -11.27 27.48 -14.24
C VAL A 133 -10.05 27.03 -13.45
N VAL A 134 -9.74 25.73 -13.53
CA VAL A 134 -8.63 25.11 -12.81
C VAL A 134 -7.62 24.52 -13.79
N ASN A 135 -6.35 24.53 -13.43
CA ASN A 135 -5.31 23.73 -14.09
C ASN A 135 -4.83 22.65 -13.14
N LYS A 136 -4.59 21.44 -13.65
CA LYS A 136 -4.01 20.36 -12.84
C LYS A 136 -2.53 20.65 -12.58
N VAL A 137 -2.11 20.58 -11.31
CA VAL A 137 -0.71 20.73 -10.89
C VAL A 137 -0.15 19.41 -10.34
N GLY A 138 1.09 19.09 -10.73
CA GLY A 138 1.82 17.92 -10.25
C GLY A 138 1.32 16.54 -10.73
N THR A 139 2.01 15.51 -10.25
CA THR A 139 1.64 14.09 -10.39
C THR A 139 0.67 13.67 -9.27
N ILE A 140 -0.02 12.54 -9.45
CA ILE A 140 -1.02 12.04 -8.49
C ILE A 140 -0.34 11.02 -7.57
N THR A 141 0.17 11.51 -6.44
CA THR A 141 0.99 10.74 -5.49
C THR A 141 0.24 10.29 -4.22
N ASN A 142 -0.97 10.78 -3.98
CA ASN A 142 -1.81 10.36 -2.85
C ASN A 142 -2.54 9.03 -3.13
N GLU A 143 -2.83 8.31 -2.06
CA GLU A 143 -3.50 7.01 -2.07
C GLU A 143 -4.91 7.08 -2.69
N PHE A 144 -5.71 8.07 -2.30
CA PHE A 144 -7.04 8.37 -2.85
C PHE A 144 -7.05 8.87 -4.32
N ARG A 145 -5.88 8.99 -4.96
CA ARG A 145 -5.67 9.41 -6.36
C ARG A 145 -6.33 10.73 -6.78
N VAL A 146 -6.60 11.63 -5.84
CA VAL A 146 -7.21 12.94 -6.10
C VAL A 146 -6.16 13.90 -6.70
N PRO A 147 -6.39 14.52 -7.88
CA PRO A 147 -5.44 15.47 -8.46
C PRO A 147 -5.37 16.77 -7.67
N LYS A 148 -4.18 17.35 -7.52
CA LYS A 148 -4.04 18.74 -7.05
C LYS A 148 -4.36 19.72 -8.19
N PHE A 149 -5.01 20.83 -7.83
CA PHE A 149 -5.46 21.86 -8.76
C PHE A 149 -5.02 23.26 -8.31
N GLU A 150 -4.66 24.11 -9.26
CA GLU A 150 -4.61 25.55 -9.08
C GLU A 150 -5.87 26.20 -9.69
N VAL A 151 -6.48 27.16 -9.00
CA VAL A 151 -7.58 27.98 -9.56
C VAL A 151 -6.96 29.15 -10.33
N LEU A 152 -7.20 29.21 -11.64
CA LEU A 152 -6.65 30.25 -12.51
C LEU A 152 -7.62 31.40 -12.80
N ALA A 153 -8.93 31.15 -12.76
CA ALA A 153 -9.95 32.19 -12.93
C ALA A 153 -11.28 31.82 -12.30
N GLY A 154 -11.97 32.82 -11.73
CA GLY A 154 -13.33 32.69 -11.20
C GLY A 154 -13.39 32.57 -9.69
N LYS A 155 -14.27 31.70 -9.18
CA LYS A 155 -14.45 31.44 -7.74
C LYS A 155 -13.69 30.21 -7.28
N GLU A 156 -13.24 30.24 -6.03
CA GLU A 156 -12.73 29.07 -5.28
C GLU A 156 -13.88 28.16 -4.82
N ASP A 157 -14.73 27.74 -5.78
CA ASP A 157 -15.93 26.92 -5.59
C ASP A 157 -15.78 25.62 -6.39
N MET A 158 -15.30 24.58 -5.72
CA MET A 158 -15.03 23.26 -6.31
C MET A 158 -16.22 22.28 -6.21
N VAL A 159 -17.29 22.65 -5.51
CA VAL A 159 -18.50 21.82 -5.38
C VAL A 159 -19.40 22.02 -6.59
N THR A 160 -19.56 20.97 -7.39
CA THR A 160 -20.22 21.03 -8.70
C THR A 160 -21.23 19.90 -8.90
N GLU A 161 -22.14 20.09 -9.86
CA GLU A 161 -23.12 19.09 -10.28
C GLU A 161 -22.96 18.78 -11.77
N VAL A 162 -22.86 17.49 -12.11
CA VAL A 162 -22.70 16.95 -13.46
C VAL A 162 -23.88 16.03 -13.77
N LYS A 163 -24.39 16.04 -15.00
CA LYS A 163 -25.48 15.14 -15.41
C LYS A 163 -25.03 14.29 -16.58
N GLN A 164 -25.15 12.97 -16.44
CA GLN A 164 -24.73 11.97 -17.43
C GLN A 164 -25.79 10.88 -17.52
N TYR A 165 -26.31 10.59 -18.72
CA TYR A 165 -27.39 9.62 -19.00
C TYR A 165 -28.62 9.64 -18.08
N GLY A 166 -28.96 10.80 -17.50
CA GLY A 166 -30.10 10.95 -16.58
C GLY A 166 -29.75 10.77 -15.10
N ALA A 167 -28.56 10.27 -14.78
CA ALA A 167 -27.99 10.38 -13.44
C ALA A 167 -27.46 11.81 -13.21
N THR A 168 -27.59 12.31 -11.98
CA THR A 168 -27.03 13.58 -11.50
C THR A 168 -26.00 13.30 -10.42
N PHE A 169 -24.75 13.70 -10.65
CA PHE A 169 -23.63 13.52 -9.74
C PHE A 169 -23.22 14.86 -9.15
N LYS A 170 -23.33 14.98 -7.83
CA LYS A 170 -22.71 16.04 -7.05
C LYS A 170 -21.34 15.56 -6.56
N LEU A 171 -20.37 16.46 -6.53
CA LEU A 171 -19.01 16.21 -6.05
C LEU A 171 -18.29 17.50 -5.68
N ASP A 172 -17.28 17.41 -4.82
CA ASP A 172 -16.19 18.38 -4.79
C ASP A 172 -15.07 17.92 -5.72
N TYR A 173 -14.77 18.74 -6.73
CA TYR A 173 -13.78 18.41 -7.76
C TYR A 173 -12.33 18.41 -7.27
N GLY A 174 -12.08 18.91 -6.05
CA GLY A 174 -10.79 18.87 -5.36
C GLY A 174 -10.64 17.74 -4.33
N LEU A 175 -11.70 16.98 -4.03
CA LEU A 175 -11.70 15.87 -3.05
C LEU A 175 -11.92 14.48 -3.66
N VAL A 176 -12.48 14.38 -4.88
CA VAL A 176 -12.73 13.08 -5.55
C VAL A 176 -12.16 13.04 -6.96
N TYR A 177 -11.87 11.83 -7.46
CA TYR A 177 -11.48 11.65 -8.86
C TYR A 177 -12.71 11.70 -9.78
N TRP A 178 -12.77 12.67 -10.70
CA TRP A 178 -13.81 12.71 -11.74
C TRP A 178 -13.30 13.16 -13.12
N ASN A 179 -13.72 12.44 -14.16
CA ASN A 179 -13.34 12.69 -15.55
C ASN A 179 -14.51 12.44 -16.49
N SER A 180 -15.27 13.50 -16.79
CA SER A 180 -16.47 13.47 -17.64
C SER A 180 -16.26 12.81 -19.01
N ARG A 181 -15.02 12.68 -19.50
CA ARG A 181 -14.71 12.02 -20.79
C ARG A 181 -14.82 10.49 -20.78
N LEU A 182 -15.01 9.87 -19.61
CA LEU A 182 -15.31 8.42 -19.50
C LEU A 182 -16.82 8.10 -19.62
N GLU A 183 -17.67 9.11 -19.81
CA GLU A 183 -19.13 8.99 -19.91
C GLU A 183 -19.58 7.86 -20.86
N HIS A 184 -19.09 7.83 -22.10
CA HIS A 184 -19.44 6.78 -23.06
C HIS A 184 -19.01 5.37 -22.64
N GLU A 185 -17.96 5.22 -21.83
CA GLU A 185 -17.53 3.93 -21.30
C GLU A 185 -18.41 3.48 -20.12
N HIS A 186 -18.78 4.41 -19.24
CA HIS A 186 -19.70 4.13 -18.13
C HIS A 186 -21.03 3.55 -18.66
N ILE A 187 -21.63 4.17 -19.67
CA ILE A 187 -22.87 3.64 -20.28
C ILE A 187 -22.62 2.41 -21.13
N ARG A 188 -21.45 2.24 -21.78
CA ARG A 188 -21.14 1.01 -22.53
C ARG A 188 -21.18 -0.19 -21.59
N LEU A 189 -20.52 -0.12 -20.43
CA LEU A 189 -20.56 -1.21 -19.46
C LEU A 189 -21.97 -1.37 -18.86
N VAL A 190 -22.56 -0.30 -18.32
CA VAL A 190 -23.90 -0.35 -17.71
C VAL A 190 -24.98 -0.82 -18.70
N SER A 191 -24.84 -0.56 -20.00
CA SER A 191 -25.81 -1.00 -21.02
C SER A 191 -25.97 -2.52 -21.09
N GLN A 192 -24.95 -3.29 -20.72
CA GLN A 192 -24.97 -4.75 -20.71
C GLN A 192 -25.77 -5.34 -19.53
N PHE A 193 -25.87 -4.63 -18.40
CA PHE A 193 -26.55 -5.14 -17.20
C PHE A 193 -28.09 -5.17 -17.34
N GLN A 194 -28.77 -6.07 -16.64
CA GLN A 194 -30.22 -6.25 -16.64
C GLN A 194 -30.84 -5.95 -15.27
N ALA A 195 -32.13 -5.62 -15.26
CA ALA A 195 -32.85 -5.36 -14.01
C ALA A 195 -32.96 -6.64 -13.17
N GLY A 196 -32.59 -6.57 -11.89
CA GLY A 196 -32.52 -7.70 -10.97
C GLY A 196 -31.14 -8.35 -10.83
N GLU A 197 -30.18 -8.05 -11.71
CA GLU A 197 -28.78 -8.52 -11.56
C GLU A 197 -28.10 -7.88 -10.33
N THR A 198 -27.16 -8.61 -9.74
CA THR A 198 -26.33 -8.17 -8.62
C THR A 198 -24.96 -7.71 -9.12
N ILE A 199 -24.68 -6.42 -8.94
CA ILE A 199 -23.47 -5.74 -9.44
C ILE A 199 -22.59 -5.35 -8.25
N CYS A 200 -21.32 -5.74 -8.30
CA CYS A 200 -20.29 -5.30 -7.37
C CYS A 200 -19.37 -4.28 -8.05
N ASP A 201 -19.15 -3.11 -7.46
CA ASP A 201 -18.21 -2.09 -7.95
C ASP A 201 -17.14 -1.85 -6.88
N MET A 202 -15.93 -2.37 -7.09
CA MET A 202 -14.86 -2.40 -6.09
C MET A 202 -14.11 -1.07 -5.96
N PHE A 203 -14.22 -0.20 -6.98
CA PHE A 203 -13.55 1.10 -7.10
C PHE A 203 -14.54 2.15 -7.61
N ALA A 204 -15.65 2.29 -6.88
CA ALA A 204 -16.85 2.98 -7.31
C ALA A 204 -16.72 4.50 -7.34
N GLY A 205 -15.75 5.12 -6.67
CA GLY A 205 -15.69 6.57 -6.50
C GLY A 205 -17.03 7.15 -6.03
N ILE A 206 -17.54 8.16 -6.74
CA ILE A 206 -18.87 8.75 -6.50
C ILE A 206 -20.04 8.03 -7.22
N GLY A 207 -19.77 6.86 -7.82
CA GLY A 207 -20.73 5.92 -8.39
C GLY A 207 -21.04 6.03 -9.90
N PRO A 208 -20.08 6.29 -10.82
CA PRO A 208 -20.39 6.47 -12.25
C PRO A 208 -20.94 5.21 -12.93
N PHE A 209 -20.63 4.01 -12.43
CA PHE A 209 -21.30 2.75 -12.83
C PHE A 209 -22.42 2.39 -11.84
N ALA A 210 -22.13 2.46 -10.54
CA ALA A 210 -23.04 2.08 -9.47
C ALA A 210 -24.41 2.79 -9.52
N ILE A 211 -24.45 4.12 -9.72
CA ILE A 211 -25.70 4.90 -9.75
C ILE A 211 -26.56 4.54 -10.99
N PRO A 212 -26.02 4.55 -12.23
CA PRO A 212 -26.81 4.12 -13.40
C PRO A 212 -27.23 2.64 -13.36
N ALA A 213 -26.44 1.74 -12.76
CA ALA A 213 -26.84 0.35 -12.55
C ALA A 213 -28.04 0.22 -11.58
N ALA A 214 -28.02 0.94 -10.45
CA ALA A 214 -29.14 0.96 -9.51
C ALA A 214 -30.40 1.62 -10.12
N GLN A 215 -30.23 2.64 -10.98
CA GLN A 215 -31.31 3.24 -11.77
C GLN A 215 -31.92 2.24 -12.77
N LYS A 216 -31.11 1.37 -13.39
CA LYS A 216 -31.58 0.24 -14.21
C LYS A 216 -32.39 -0.81 -13.42
N GLY A 217 -32.29 -0.81 -12.08
CA GLY A 217 -32.92 -1.82 -11.22
C GLY A 217 -32.04 -3.01 -10.89
N CYS A 218 -30.72 -2.90 -11.03
CA CYS A 218 -29.78 -3.84 -10.43
C CYS A 218 -29.72 -3.65 -8.91
N ALA A 219 -29.35 -4.70 -8.16
CA ALA A 219 -28.88 -4.57 -6.78
C ALA A 219 -27.38 -4.24 -6.81
N VAL A 220 -26.93 -3.21 -6.08
CA VAL A 220 -25.58 -2.66 -6.23
C VAL A 220 -24.84 -2.61 -4.89
N TYR A 221 -23.66 -3.23 -4.85
CA TYR A 221 -22.72 -3.15 -3.74
C TYR A 221 -21.48 -2.39 -4.23
N ALA A 222 -21.25 -1.20 -3.68
CA ALA A 222 -20.27 -0.25 -4.18
C ALA A 222 -19.28 0.15 -3.08
N ASN A 223 -17.99 0.02 -3.37
CA ASN A 223 -16.88 0.32 -2.44
C ASN A 223 -15.89 1.29 -3.07
N ASP A 224 -15.27 2.12 -2.24
CA ASP A 224 -14.14 2.97 -2.60
C ASP A 224 -13.33 3.27 -1.34
N LEU A 225 -12.01 3.38 -1.46
CA LEU A 225 -11.11 3.63 -0.34
C LEU A 225 -11.19 5.09 0.14
N ASN A 226 -11.55 6.03 -0.74
CA ASN A 226 -11.65 7.45 -0.39
C ASN A 226 -12.97 7.75 0.36
N PRO A 227 -12.93 8.25 1.62
CA PRO A 227 -14.13 8.57 2.38
C PRO A 227 -14.97 9.69 1.73
N ASP A 228 -14.35 10.67 1.06
CA ASP A 228 -15.06 11.73 0.31
C ASP A 228 -15.79 11.17 -0.92
N SER A 229 -15.18 10.19 -1.62
CA SER A 229 -15.85 9.46 -2.69
C SER A 229 -17.14 8.81 -2.17
N ILE A 230 -17.08 8.16 -1.01
CA ILE A 230 -18.23 7.46 -0.40
C ILE A 230 -19.26 8.41 0.20
N HIS A 231 -18.84 9.57 0.72
CA HIS A 231 -19.74 10.65 1.10
C HIS A 231 -20.56 11.13 -0.10
N TYR A 232 -19.90 11.43 -1.22
CA TYR A 232 -20.59 11.83 -2.44
C TYR A 232 -21.37 10.72 -3.13
N LEU A 233 -20.93 9.45 -3.04
CA LEU A 233 -21.70 8.28 -3.51
C LEU A 233 -23.06 8.18 -2.81
N LYS A 234 -23.10 8.34 -1.49
CA LYS A 234 -24.34 8.30 -0.69
C LYS A 234 -25.27 9.47 -1.05
N ILE A 235 -24.73 10.69 -1.15
CA ILE A 235 -25.46 11.87 -1.65
C ILE A 235 -26.03 11.63 -3.05
N ASN A 236 -25.25 11.01 -3.94
CA ASN A 236 -25.68 10.72 -5.30
C ASN A 236 -26.76 9.62 -5.34
N ALA A 237 -26.73 8.64 -4.44
CA ALA A 237 -27.80 7.64 -4.33
C ALA A 237 -29.14 8.31 -3.96
N GLU A 238 -29.14 9.22 -2.97
CA GLU A 238 -30.33 9.98 -2.58
C GLU A 238 -30.83 10.93 -3.68
N ILE A 239 -29.92 11.68 -4.33
CA ILE A 239 -30.26 12.60 -5.44
C ILE A 239 -30.94 11.86 -6.59
N ASN A 240 -30.47 10.65 -6.90
CA ASN A 240 -30.98 9.82 -7.99
C ASN A 240 -32.12 8.87 -7.57
N LYS A 241 -32.44 8.80 -6.26
CA LYS A 241 -33.49 7.95 -5.66
C LYS A 241 -33.25 6.47 -5.91
N VAL A 242 -32.03 6.03 -5.60
CA VAL A 242 -31.55 4.64 -5.69
C VAL A 242 -30.86 4.17 -4.40
N ASP A 243 -31.02 4.94 -3.33
CA ASP A 243 -30.64 4.61 -1.95
C ASP A 243 -31.33 3.34 -1.42
N ASP A 244 -32.42 2.89 -2.05
CA ASP A 244 -33.10 1.62 -1.78
C ASP A 244 -32.39 0.39 -2.37
N ARG A 245 -31.36 0.58 -3.22
CA ARG A 245 -30.70 -0.49 -4.02
C ARG A 245 -29.18 -0.46 -3.98
N LEU A 246 -28.58 0.56 -3.39
CA LEU A 246 -27.14 0.79 -3.39
C LEU A 246 -26.58 0.74 -1.97
N CYS A 247 -25.79 -0.29 -1.67
CA CYS A 247 -25.04 -0.41 -0.43
C CYS A 247 -23.62 0.14 -0.63
N ALA A 248 -23.28 1.19 0.13
CA ALA A 248 -22.02 1.94 -0.02
C ALA A 248 -21.04 1.68 1.13
N TYR A 249 -19.89 1.10 0.80
CA TYR A 249 -18.82 0.65 1.69
C TYR A 249 -17.57 1.54 1.55
N ASN A 250 -16.77 1.65 2.62
CA ASN A 250 -15.50 2.37 2.61
C ASN A 250 -14.43 1.47 3.25
N MET A 251 -13.85 0.59 2.45
CA MET A 251 -12.93 -0.48 2.85
C MET A 251 -11.84 -0.68 1.79
N ASP A 252 -10.77 -1.37 2.13
CA ASP A 252 -9.92 -1.98 1.10
C ASP A 252 -10.76 -2.93 0.20
N ALA A 253 -10.42 -2.99 -1.08
CA ALA A 253 -11.19 -3.75 -2.06
C ALA A 253 -11.08 -5.27 -1.89
N ARG A 254 -9.97 -5.80 -1.33
CA ARG A 254 -9.85 -7.23 -1.01
C ARG A 254 -10.67 -7.58 0.22
N ALA A 255 -10.60 -6.75 1.27
CA ALA A 255 -11.45 -6.90 2.45
C ALA A 255 -12.95 -6.83 2.08
N PHE A 256 -13.34 -5.85 1.26
CA PHE A 256 -14.71 -5.71 0.77
C PHE A 256 -15.22 -6.95 0.02
N ILE A 257 -14.47 -7.48 -0.97
CA ILE A 257 -14.94 -8.64 -1.75
C ILE A 257 -14.89 -9.93 -0.93
N SER A 258 -13.97 -10.05 0.04
CA SER A 258 -13.94 -11.12 1.04
C SER A 258 -15.22 -11.15 1.87
N ASP A 259 -15.54 -10.03 2.53
CA ASP A 259 -16.70 -9.93 3.43
C ASP A 259 -18.02 -10.03 2.66
N LEU A 260 -18.08 -9.52 1.43
CA LEU A 260 -19.26 -9.61 0.57
C LEU A 260 -19.57 -11.06 0.14
N MET A 261 -18.56 -11.91 -0.03
CA MET A 261 -18.74 -13.32 -0.43
C MET A 261 -18.73 -14.30 0.77
N ALA A 262 -18.56 -13.81 2.00
CA ALA A 262 -18.50 -14.64 3.19
C ALA A 262 -19.86 -15.29 3.53
N VAL A 263 -19.85 -16.59 3.84
CA VAL A 263 -21.05 -17.34 4.27
C VAL A 263 -21.28 -17.14 5.77
N PRO A 264 -22.44 -16.61 6.23
CA PRO A 264 -22.69 -16.36 7.65
C PRO A 264 -22.67 -17.62 8.52
N VAL A 265 -22.08 -17.48 9.72
CA VAL A 265 -21.93 -18.57 10.71
C VAL A 265 -23.27 -19.15 11.19
N SER A 266 -24.36 -18.40 11.06
CA SER A 266 -25.73 -18.85 11.36
C SER A 266 -26.22 -19.96 10.41
N GLU A 267 -25.96 -19.83 9.11
CA GLU A 267 -26.29 -20.85 8.10
C GLU A 267 -25.49 -22.13 8.38
N ILE A 268 -24.18 -21.99 8.62
CA ILE A 268 -23.25 -23.09 8.90
C ILE A 268 -23.66 -23.89 10.16
N LYS A 269 -24.22 -23.22 11.18
CA LYS A 269 -24.69 -23.87 12.41
C LYS A 269 -26.03 -24.59 12.26
N SER A 270 -26.83 -24.26 11.24
CA SER A 270 -28.18 -24.84 11.06
C SER A 270 -28.16 -26.34 10.71
N GLU A 271 -27.09 -26.80 10.04
CA GLU A 271 -26.97 -28.20 9.59
C GLU A 271 -26.53 -29.18 10.69
N ALA A 272 -26.01 -28.67 11.81
CA ALA A 272 -25.46 -29.50 12.90
C ALA A 272 -26.52 -30.10 13.84
N GLN A 273 -27.82 -29.82 13.63
CA GLN A 273 -28.91 -30.24 14.53
C GLN A 273 -30.14 -30.78 13.79
N VAL A 274 -30.00 -31.88 13.04
CA VAL A 274 -31.17 -32.66 12.54
C VAL A 274 -30.97 -34.18 12.72
N PRO A 275 -31.49 -34.77 13.80
CA PRO A 275 -31.87 -36.18 13.87
C PRO A 275 -33.29 -36.39 13.31
N LEU A 276 -33.58 -37.59 12.78
CA LEU A 276 -34.91 -37.96 12.28
C LEU A 276 -35.99 -37.93 13.37
N LEU A 277 -37.19 -37.46 13.02
CA LEU A 277 -38.45 -38.06 13.48
C LEU A 277 -39.61 -37.72 12.52
N ASN A 278 -40.06 -38.71 11.74
CA ASN A 278 -41.34 -38.67 11.03
C ASN A 278 -42.42 -39.36 11.89
N ALA A 279 -43.57 -38.72 12.14
CA ALA A 279 -44.90 -39.38 12.21
C ALA A 279 -46.05 -38.43 12.63
N CYS A 280 -47.16 -38.53 11.88
CA CYS A 280 -48.57 -38.45 12.29
C CYS A 280 -49.14 -37.18 13.00
N ASP A 281 -50.05 -36.53 12.26
CA ASP A 281 -51.45 -36.20 12.63
C ASP A 281 -51.80 -35.20 13.76
N GLY A 282 -52.91 -34.47 13.54
CA GLY A 282 -53.70 -33.86 14.63
C GLY A 282 -54.19 -32.42 14.44
N ASN A 283 -55.08 -32.16 13.46
CA ASN A 283 -55.91 -30.94 13.52
C ASN A 283 -56.93 -31.05 14.65
N ASN A 284 -57.00 -30.05 15.56
CA ASN A 284 -58.23 -29.37 16.02
C ASN A 284 -57.95 -28.36 17.15
N ILE A 285 -58.19 -27.05 16.94
CA ILE A 285 -59.42 -26.28 17.28
C ILE A 285 -59.45 -25.76 18.75
N THR A 286 -59.18 -24.45 18.90
CA THR A 286 -59.72 -23.45 19.86
C THR A 286 -59.85 -23.78 21.37
N PHE A 287 -59.49 -22.89 22.31
CA PHE A 287 -60.26 -21.65 22.52
C PHE A 287 -59.53 -20.50 23.26
N ASN A 288 -60.09 -19.30 23.06
CA ASN A 288 -59.97 -18.05 23.84
C ASN A 288 -60.42 -18.22 25.33
N ARG A 289 -60.28 -17.29 26.29
CA ARG A 289 -60.04 -15.82 26.29
C ARG A 289 -59.62 -15.32 27.72
N GLU A 290 -59.25 -14.02 27.83
CA GLU A 290 -59.41 -13.14 29.02
C GLU A 290 -58.57 -13.38 30.31
N ALA A 291 -58.25 -12.39 31.17
CA ALA A 291 -58.34 -10.91 31.07
C ALA A 291 -57.46 -10.15 32.11
N ASN A 292 -57.13 -8.90 31.76
CA ASN A 292 -56.98 -7.66 32.55
C ASN A 292 -56.69 -7.65 34.07
N SER A 293 -55.71 -6.80 34.45
CA SER A 293 -55.76 -5.88 35.62
C SER A 293 -54.82 -4.69 35.33
N GLU A 294 -55.33 -3.50 35.00
CA GLU A 294 -55.46 -2.31 35.89
C GLU A 294 -54.10 -1.73 36.39
N LYS A 295 -53.61 -0.61 35.83
CA LYS A 295 -53.99 0.82 36.04
C LYS A 295 -53.38 1.48 37.30
N GLY A 296 -52.58 2.53 37.09
CA GLY A 296 -52.13 3.47 38.13
C GLY A 296 -51.75 4.84 37.55
N THR A 297 -52.25 5.93 38.15
CA THR A 297 -52.03 7.37 37.84
C THR A 297 -52.90 8.19 38.82
N PRO A 298 -52.77 9.53 38.96
CA PRO A 298 -51.68 10.46 38.60
C PRO A 298 -51.27 11.38 39.78
N THR A 299 -50.33 12.31 39.58
CA THR A 299 -50.23 13.61 40.30
C THR A 299 -49.56 14.68 39.41
N ALA A 300 -49.75 15.96 39.73
CA ALA A 300 -49.20 17.11 39.01
C ALA A 300 -49.01 18.33 39.93
N ASP A 301 -47.99 19.16 39.66
CA ASP A 301 -47.83 20.60 39.97
C ASP A 301 -46.43 21.04 39.45
N MET A 302 -46.17 22.22 38.85
CA MET A 302 -46.35 23.65 39.21
C MET A 302 -45.20 24.28 40.03
N THR A 303 -44.17 24.78 39.33
CA THR A 303 -43.36 26.03 39.55
C THR A 303 -42.35 26.14 38.39
N LYS A 304 -41.97 27.28 37.77
CA LYS A 304 -42.25 28.73 37.89
C LYS A 304 -41.30 29.60 38.73
N GLU A 305 -40.07 29.80 38.23
CA GLU A 305 -39.21 31.02 38.28
C GLU A 305 -38.17 30.85 37.14
N LEU A 306 -37.61 31.83 36.40
CA LEU A 306 -37.71 33.30 36.30
C LEU A 306 -37.08 34.18 37.40
N VAL A 307 -35.91 34.77 37.13
CA VAL A 307 -35.75 36.23 36.89
C VAL A 307 -34.36 36.60 36.31
N ASN A 308 -34.35 37.69 35.54
CA ASN A 308 -33.23 38.30 34.83
C ASN A 308 -32.04 38.75 35.72
N ASN A 309 -30.90 39.05 35.10
CA ASN A 309 -30.54 40.48 35.01
C ASN A 309 -29.71 40.86 33.79
N SER A 310 -29.93 42.08 33.31
CA SER A 310 -29.35 42.70 32.11
C SER A 310 -28.72 44.05 32.45
N HIS A 311 -27.80 44.55 31.63
CA HIS A 311 -27.58 45.98 31.28
C HIS A 311 -26.64 45.97 30.05
N GLY A 312 -26.71 46.85 29.04
CA GLY A 312 -27.51 48.07 28.80
C GLY A 312 -26.60 49.17 28.24
N GLN A 313 -26.95 50.05 27.30
CA GLN A 313 -28.22 50.32 26.58
C GLN A 313 -27.87 50.53 25.06
N LYS A 314 -28.50 51.32 24.16
CA LYS A 314 -29.58 52.31 24.20
C LYS A 314 -30.15 52.60 22.78
N GLY A 315 -31.46 52.43 22.57
CA GLY A 315 -32.20 52.81 21.34
C GLY A 315 -31.58 52.26 20.03
N VAL A 316 -31.70 52.92 18.87
CA VAL A 316 -32.50 54.10 18.45
C VAL A 316 -32.84 53.90 16.95
N GLU A 317 -34.00 54.22 16.37
CA GLU A 317 -35.44 54.04 16.70
C GLU A 317 -36.24 54.51 15.45
N GLY A 318 -37.46 54.08 15.15
CA GLY A 318 -38.35 53.09 15.76
C GLY A 318 -39.83 53.34 15.37
N SER A 319 -40.72 52.36 15.58
CA SER A 319 -42.21 52.50 15.54
C SER A 319 -42.88 52.64 14.14
N CYS A 320 -44.06 52.11 13.80
CA CYS A 320 -44.88 50.98 14.32
C CYS A 320 -46.11 50.69 13.40
N THR A 321 -46.75 49.50 13.52
CA THR A 321 -48.17 49.16 13.15
C THR A 321 -48.61 49.21 11.65
N ASN A 322 -49.61 48.45 11.13
CA ASN A 322 -50.42 47.34 11.66
C ASN A 322 -51.15 46.47 10.57
N VAL A 323 -51.35 45.18 10.88
CA VAL A 323 -52.36 44.14 10.43
C VAL A 323 -52.77 43.84 8.95
N GLU A 324 -53.21 42.57 8.79
CA GLU A 324 -54.22 41.98 7.87
C GLU A 324 -53.89 41.46 6.43
N ALA A 325 -53.64 40.14 6.37
CA ALA A 325 -54.49 39.11 5.71
C ALA A 325 -54.83 39.11 4.18
N VAL A 326 -54.21 38.14 3.48
CA VAL A 326 -54.77 37.19 2.47
C VAL A 326 -55.60 37.72 1.26
N VAL A 327 -55.16 37.44 0.02
CA VAL A 327 -55.89 36.67 -1.05
C VAL A 327 -55.16 36.74 -2.43
N ALA A 328 -54.84 35.56 -2.97
CA ALA A 328 -54.77 35.04 -4.36
C ALA A 328 -54.53 35.91 -5.65
N ALA A 329 -54.40 35.14 -6.76
CA ALA A 329 -54.42 35.52 -8.20
C ALA A 329 -53.11 36.03 -8.86
N LYS A 330 -52.95 35.70 -10.16
CA LYS A 330 -51.75 35.93 -11.01
C LYS A 330 -52.14 35.82 -12.50
N ARG A 331 -51.40 36.49 -13.42
CA ARG A 331 -51.67 36.74 -14.87
C ARG A 331 -52.57 37.97 -15.13
N PRO A 332 -52.60 38.60 -16.34
CA PRO A 332 -51.93 38.31 -17.65
C PRO A 332 -50.49 38.90 -17.74
N SER A 333 -49.84 39.34 -18.84
CA SER A 333 -50.17 39.55 -20.28
C SER A 333 -48.90 39.65 -21.17
N GLU A 334 -48.95 39.09 -22.40
CA GLU A 334 -48.53 39.64 -23.73
C GLU A 334 -47.17 40.39 -23.98
N SER A 335 -46.59 40.45 -25.20
CA SER A 335 -46.99 40.02 -26.56
C SER A 335 -45.82 39.93 -27.58
N CYS A 336 -46.00 39.09 -28.64
CA CYS A 336 -45.54 39.25 -30.05
C CYS A 336 -44.03 39.35 -30.40
N MET A 337 -43.50 38.79 -31.49
CA MET A 337 -43.99 37.95 -32.63
C MET A 337 -42.82 36.99 -33.06
N GLU A 338 -42.56 36.39 -34.25
CA GLU A 338 -43.04 36.44 -35.66
C GLU A 338 -43.10 35.01 -36.28
N GLU A 339 -42.83 34.83 -37.59
CA GLU A 339 -42.94 33.59 -38.40
C GLU A 339 -41.57 33.23 -39.06
N TYR A 340 -41.25 32.10 -39.70
CA TYR A 340 -41.96 30.96 -40.35
C TYR A 340 -41.44 29.61 -39.79
N GLY A 341 -42.04 28.43 -40.02
CA GLY A 341 -43.23 28.03 -40.78
C GLY A 341 -43.48 26.52 -40.59
N SER A 342 -44.65 25.98 -40.97
CA SER A 342 -45.15 24.67 -40.52
C SER A 342 -45.41 23.65 -41.63
N VAL A 343 -45.45 22.35 -41.27
CA VAL A 343 -46.06 21.27 -42.07
C VAL A 343 -46.84 20.32 -41.13
N ASP A 344 -48.04 19.94 -41.55
CA ASP A 344 -49.07 19.13 -40.88
C ASP A 344 -48.65 17.74 -40.38
N ASN A 345 -49.00 17.32 -39.14
CA ASN A 345 -50.31 16.90 -38.59
C ASN A 345 -50.76 15.47 -38.98
N ALA A 346 -50.82 14.59 -37.96
CA ALA A 346 -51.73 13.45 -37.87
C ALA A 346 -52.02 13.17 -36.38
N ALA A 347 -53.26 12.80 -36.03
CA ALA A 347 -53.75 12.79 -34.63
C ALA A 347 -54.24 11.40 -34.17
N VAL A 348 -54.96 11.37 -33.03
CA VAL A 348 -55.58 10.22 -32.28
C VAL A 348 -54.72 9.68 -31.12
N ALA A 349 -55.21 9.45 -29.89
CA ALA A 349 -56.29 10.02 -29.06
C ALA A 349 -56.15 9.45 -27.61
N GLU A 350 -56.56 10.16 -26.56
CA GLU A 350 -56.74 9.55 -25.22
C GLU A 350 -58.04 8.69 -25.16
N PRO A 351 -58.22 7.84 -24.12
CA PRO A 351 -59.05 8.32 -23.00
C PRO A 351 -58.63 7.86 -21.58
N THR A 352 -58.30 8.83 -20.74
CA THR A 352 -58.76 9.01 -19.33
C THR A 352 -58.78 7.85 -18.30
N ARG A 353 -57.91 8.01 -17.28
CA ARG A 353 -58.20 8.03 -15.81
C ARG A 353 -59.06 6.94 -15.12
N SER A 354 -58.55 6.48 -13.98
CA SER A 354 -59.31 6.49 -12.71
C SER A 354 -58.43 6.98 -11.53
N LYS A 355 -59.01 7.19 -10.34
CA LYS A 355 -58.30 7.70 -9.13
C LYS A 355 -58.61 6.87 -7.88
N GLY A 356 -57.56 6.55 -7.12
CA GLY A 356 -57.60 5.98 -5.78
C GLY A 356 -56.22 5.41 -5.42
N GLY A 357 -55.77 5.36 -4.17
CA GLY A 357 -56.28 5.88 -2.91
C GLY A 357 -55.15 5.81 -1.86
N LYS A 358 -55.19 6.61 -0.79
CA LYS A 358 -54.09 6.66 0.20
C LYS A 358 -53.85 5.28 0.82
N ASN A 359 -52.59 4.82 0.85
CA ASN A 359 -52.18 3.71 1.71
C ASN A 359 -50.86 4.03 2.44
N LYS A 360 -50.59 3.32 3.54
CA LYS A 360 -49.58 3.69 4.55
C LYS A 360 -48.15 3.69 4.01
N ARG A 361 -47.38 4.74 4.32
CA ARG A 361 -45.90 4.72 4.32
C ARG A 361 -45.47 3.74 5.42
N MET A 362 -44.87 2.61 5.06
CA MET A 362 -44.54 1.52 6.00
C MET A 362 -43.14 0.97 5.68
N ARG A 363 -42.24 1.04 6.67
CA ARG A 363 -40.84 0.56 6.70
C ARG A 363 -39.99 0.73 5.42
N SER A 364 -39.01 1.63 5.50
CA SER A 364 -37.69 1.31 4.92
C SER A 364 -37.07 0.21 5.78
N SER A 365 -36.65 -0.91 5.15
CA SER A 365 -35.66 -1.89 5.65
C SER A 365 -35.59 -3.18 4.78
N MET A 366 -35.73 -3.11 3.44
CA MET A 366 -35.64 -4.32 2.57
C MET A 366 -35.12 -4.00 1.16
N LEU A 367 -33.80 -3.85 1.00
CA LEU A 367 -33.03 -4.56 -0.04
C LEU A 367 -31.49 -4.50 0.17
N CYS A 368 -30.98 -5.32 1.09
CA CYS A 368 -29.56 -5.75 1.08
C CYS A 368 -29.38 -7.24 1.41
N ASN A 369 -30.48 -7.97 1.67
CA ASN A 369 -30.50 -9.40 1.99
C ASN A 369 -30.35 -10.33 0.76
N THR A 370 -29.93 -9.81 -0.38
CA THR A 370 -29.38 -10.63 -1.47
C THR A 370 -28.18 -11.37 -0.90
N LYS A 371 -28.25 -12.71 -0.91
CA LYS A 371 -27.15 -13.56 -0.44
C LYS A 371 -26.03 -13.55 -1.48
N THR A 372 -25.13 -12.59 -1.37
CA THR A 372 -24.00 -12.40 -2.31
C THR A 372 -23.05 -13.59 -2.34
N TRP A 373 -22.92 -14.32 -1.22
CA TRP A 373 -22.23 -15.62 -1.15
C TRP A 373 -22.95 -16.77 -1.88
N GLU A 374 -24.19 -16.58 -2.34
CA GLU A 374 -24.90 -17.49 -3.23
C GLU A 374 -24.86 -17.02 -4.70
N HIS A 375 -24.85 -15.71 -4.99
CA HIS A 375 -24.78 -15.19 -6.36
C HIS A 375 -24.32 -13.73 -6.48
N VAL A 376 -23.50 -13.46 -7.50
CA VAL A 376 -23.20 -12.12 -8.07
C VAL A 376 -23.01 -12.26 -9.58
N ASP A 377 -23.62 -11.37 -10.37
CA ASP A 377 -23.60 -11.43 -11.83
C ASP A 377 -22.33 -10.81 -12.42
N HIS A 378 -21.96 -9.62 -11.92
CA HIS A 378 -20.88 -8.78 -12.44
C HIS A 378 -20.05 -8.14 -11.31
N VAL A 379 -18.73 -8.04 -11.52
CA VAL A 379 -17.79 -7.30 -10.67
C VAL A 379 -16.99 -6.30 -11.52
N ILE A 380 -16.94 -5.03 -11.09
CA ILE A 380 -16.29 -3.93 -11.80
C ILE A 380 -15.04 -3.51 -11.03
N MET A 381 -13.91 -3.38 -11.72
CA MET A 381 -12.65 -2.89 -11.16
C MET A 381 -12.08 -1.74 -12.00
N ASN A 382 -12.58 -0.53 -11.77
CA ASN A 382 -12.22 0.70 -12.49
C ASN A 382 -10.97 1.43 -11.94
N LEU A 383 -9.90 0.70 -11.63
CA LEU A 383 -8.61 1.27 -11.19
C LEU A 383 -7.48 0.89 -12.16
N PRO A 384 -7.34 1.55 -13.33
CA PRO A 384 -6.60 0.98 -14.47
C PRO A 384 -5.08 0.88 -14.30
N ALA A 385 -4.54 1.38 -13.18
CA ALA A 385 -3.13 1.27 -12.83
C ALA A 385 -2.77 -0.01 -12.05
N SER A 386 -3.75 -0.67 -11.43
CA SER A 386 -3.50 -1.80 -10.50
C SER A 386 -4.63 -2.83 -10.42
N ALA A 387 -5.80 -2.63 -11.05
CA ALA A 387 -6.94 -3.54 -10.95
C ALA A 387 -6.65 -5.01 -11.34
N LEU A 388 -5.70 -5.27 -12.24
CA LEU A 388 -5.24 -6.63 -12.55
C LEU A 388 -4.69 -7.37 -11.31
N GLN A 389 -4.05 -6.63 -10.41
CA GLN A 389 -3.44 -7.17 -9.20
C GLN A 389 -4.49 -7.67 -8.20
N PHE A 390 -5.68 -7.07 -8.19
CA PHE A 390 -6.82 -7.44 -7.34
C PHE A 390 -7.58 -8.69 -7.85
N LEU A 391 -7.15 -9.28 -8.98
CA LEU A 391 -7.64 -10.59 -9.41
C LEU A 391 -7.20 -11.73 -8.46
N ASP A 392 -6.20 -11.48 -7.61
CA ASP A 392 -5.79 -12.39 -6.53
C ASP A 392 -6.90 -12.62 -5.48
N ALA A 393 -7.76 -11.63 -5.25
CA ALA A 393 -8.81 -11.66 -4.22
C ALA A 393 -9.91 -12.69 -4.49
N PHE A 394 -10.04 -13.18 -5.73
CA PHE A 394 -11.03 -14.20 -6.09
C PHE A 394 -10.56 -15.65 -5.85
N ARG A 395 -9.27 -15.85 -5.51
CA ARG A 395 -8.68 -17.17 -5.26
C ARG A 395 -9.33 -17.87 -4.07
N GLY A 396 -9.97 -19.02 -4.30
CA GLY A 396 -10.62 -19.81 -3.25
C GLY A 396 -11.84 -19.16 -2.58
N LEU A 397 -12.29 -18.00 -3.11
CA LEU A 397 -13.26 -17.13 -2.44
C LEU A 397 -14.68 -17.72 -2.40
N ILE A 398 -15.08 -18.44 -3.44
CA ILE A 398 -16.48 -18.84 -3.65
C ILE A 398 -16.69 -20.28 -3.20
N ARG A 399 -17.52 -20.50 -2.19
CA ARG A 399 -17.79 -21.86 -1.67
C ARG A 399 -18.81 -22.59 -2.53
N ARG A 400 -18.37 -23.59 -3.33
CA ARG A 400 -19.19 -24.36 -4.29
C ARG A 400 -20.51 -24.91 -3.72
N LYS A 401 -20.56 -25.22 -2.42
CA LYS A 401 -21.78 -25.68 -1.72
C LYS A 401 -22.92 -24.66 -1.70
N TYR A 402 -22.59 -23.37 -1.67
CA TYR A 402 -23.57 -22.27 -1.48
C TYR A 402 -23.82 -21.48 -2.77
N TRP A 403 -22.84 -21.44 -3.67
CA TRP A 403 -22.97 -20.73 -4.95
C TRP A 403 -24.03 -21.35 -5.87
N LYS A 404 -24.79 -20.49 -6.54
CA LYS A 404 -25.91 -20.86 -7.43
C LYS A 404 -25.72 -20.20 -8.79
N GLY A 405 -25.82 -20.99 -9.85
CA GLY A 405 -25.61 -20.49 -11.21
C GLY A 405 -24.12 -20.18 -11.52
N PRO A 406 -23.84 -19.48 -12.64
CA PRO A 406 -22.48 -19.27 -13.13
C PRO A 406 -21.69 -18.23 -12.31
N LEU A 407 -20.38 -18.45 -12.11
CA LEU A 407 -19.43 -17.52 -11.46
C LEU A 407 -19.36 -16.16 -12.16
N PRO A 408 -19.08 -15.03 -11.48
CA PRO A 408 -19.31 -13.67 -12.01
C PRO A 408 -18.54 -13.29 -13.29
N TRP A 409 -19.05 -12.28 -14.01
CA TRP A 409 -18.30 -11.54 -15.04
C TRP A 409 -17.39 -10.52 -14.35
N ILE A 410 -16.09 -10.62 -14.55
CA ILE A 410 -15.11 -9.63 -14.08
C ILE A 410 -14.87 -8.61 -15.18
N HIS A 411 -14.95 -7.33 -14.85
CA HIS A 411 -14.67 -6.19 -15.74
C HIS A 411 -13.47 -5.41 -15.19
N CYS A 412 -12.27 -5.87 -15.53
CA CYS A 412 -11.02 -5.28 -15.09
C CYS A 412 -10.56 -4.20 -16.07
N TYR A 413 -10.44 -2.95 -15.61
CA TYR A 413 -9.81 -1.91 -16.40
C TYR A 413 -8.29 -1.97 -16.26
N CYS A 414 -7.56 -1.69 -17.33
CA CYS A 414 -6.10 -1.67 -17.33
C CYS A 414 -5.55 -0.59 -18.27
N PHE A 415 -4.24 -0.33 -18.15
CA PHE A 415 -3.49 0.38 -19.17
C PHE A 415 -2.64 -0.58 -20.00
N MET A 416 -2.33 -0.18 -21.23
CA MET A 416 -1.37 -0.85 -22.12
C MET A 416 -0.50 0.22 -22.79
N ARG A 417 0.81 0.02 -22.77
CA ARG A 417 1.83 0.79 -23.49
C ARG A 417 1.96 0.30 -24.93
N SER A 418 2.46 1.13 -25.85
CA SER A 418 2.65 0.73 -27.27
C SER A 418 3.71 -0.35 -27.50
N THR A 419 4.48 -0.69 -26.47
CA THR A 419 5.45 -1.79 -26.43
C THR A 419 4.83 -3.11 -25.94
N GLU A 420 3.67 -3.06 -25.28
CA GLU A 420 2.97 -4.21 -24.71
C GLU A 420 1.93 -4.76 -25.70
N THR A 421 1.63 -6.06 -25.61
CA THR A 421 0.61 -6.71 -26.44
C THR A 421 -0.57 -7.19 -25.60
N GLN A 422 -1.69 -7.51 -26.26
CA GLN A 422 -2.89 -8.03 -25.60
C GLN A 422 -2.60 -9.32 -24.82
N GLU A 423 -1.76 -10.18 -25.38
CA GLU A 423 -1.34 -11.45 -24.80
C GLU A 423 -0.53 -11.25 -23.52
N SER A 424 0.28 -10.17 -23.45
CA SER A 424 1.02 -9.80 -22.23
C SER A 424 0.07 -9.42 -21.09
N ILE A 425 -0.94 -8.61 -21.38
CA ILE A 425 -1.94 -8.16 -20.38
C ILE A 425 -2.83 -9.33 -19.92
N ILE A 426 -3.15 -10.27 -20.81
CA ILE A 426 -3.87 -11.50 -20.44
C ILE A 426 -2.98 -12.41 -19.59
N SER A 427 -1.71 -12.61 -19.95
CA SER A 427 -0.79 -13.43 -19.16
C SER A 427 -0.51 -12.85 -17.77
N GLU A 428 -0.58 -11.52 -17.61
CA GLU A 428 -0.58 -10.85 -16.31
C GLU A 428 -1.87 -11.13 -15.53
N ALA A 429 -3.04 -10.98 -16.15
CA ALA A 429 -4.33 -11.30 -15.51
C ALA A 429 -4.41 -12.78 -15.04
N GLU A 430 -3.94 -13.70 -15.88
CA GLU A 430 -3.89 -15.14 -15.58
C GLU A 430 -2.92 -15.46 -14.43
N SER A 431 -1.80 -14.75 -14.30
CA SER A 431 -0.87 -14.96 -13.19
C SER A 431 -1.46 -14.50 -11.85
N TYR A 432 -2.28 -13.45 -11.84
CA TYR A 432 -3.04 -13.04 -10.66
C TYR A 432 -4.24 -13.97 -10.36
N LEU A 433 -4.89 -14.56 -11.35
CA LEU A 433 -5.96 -15.57 -11.16
C LEU A 433 -5.46 -16.97 -10.77
N ASN A 434 -4.22 -17.33 -11.12
CA ASN A 434 -3.70 -18.70 -11.09
C ASN A 434 -4.51 -19.71 -11.94
N SER A 435 -5.26 -19.24 -12.95
CA SER A 435 -5.96 -20.06 -13.95
C SER A 435 -5.93 -19.37 -15.33
N LYS A 436 -6.27 -20.11 -16.38
CA LYS A 436 -6.32 -19.63 -17.76
C LYS A 436 -7.67 -19.02 -18.11
N ILE A 437 -7.66 -17.84 -18.75
CA ILE A 437 -8.89 -17.13 -19.12
C ILE A 437 -9.38 -17.69 -20.46
N GLN A 438 -10.25 -18.70 -20.39
CA GLN A 438 -10.74 -19.44 -21.58
C GLN A 438 -11.46 -18.55 -22.61
N SER A 439 -12.18 -17.52 -22.17
CA SER A 439 -12.86 -16.56 -23.05
C SER A 439 -12.88 -15.16 -22.43
N PHE A 440 -12.58 -14.14 -23.26
CA PHE A 440 -12.49 -12.76 -22.83
C PHE A 440 -12.90 -11.80 -23.94
N ILE A 441 -13.24 -10.57 -23.56
CA ILE A 441 -13.47 -9.42 -24.42
C ILE A 441 -12.44 -8.35 -24.02
N PHE A 442 -11.59 -7.93 -24.96
CA PHE A 442 -10.59 -6.90 -24.72
C PHE A 442 -11.00 -5.59 -25.40
N HIS A 443 -11.69 -4.72 -24.66
CA HIS A 443 -12.26 -3.49 -25.22
C HIS A 443 -11.32 -2.29 -25.06
N ARG A 444 -10.99 -1.60 -26.16
CA ARG A 444 -10.19 -0.36 -26.12
C ARG A 444 -11.06 0.84 -25.76
N VAL A 445 -10.85 1.40 -24.58
CA VAL A 445 -11.64 2.52 -24.04
C VAL A 445 -11.21 3.85 -24.69
N ARG A 446 -9.95 4.24 -24.53
CA ARG A 446 -9.38 5.49 -25.10
C ARG A 446 -7.86 5.55 -24.98
N ASP A 447 -7.23 6.47 -25.70
CA ASP A 447 -5.86 6.89 -25.39
C ASP A 447 -5.83 7.73 -24.09
N VAL A 448 -4.75 7.61 -23.32
CA VAL A 448 -4.56 8.35 -22.05
C VAL A 448 -3.31 9.22 -22.01
N ALA A 449 -2.27 8.85 -22.77
CA ALA A 449 -1.05 9.62 -23.02
C ALA A 449 -0.47 9.22 -24.39
N PRO A 450 0.59 9.87 -24.91
CA PRO A 450 1.46 9.24 -25.91
C PRO A 450 1.80 7.82 -25.51
N ASN A 451 1.77 6.92 -26.48
CA ASN A 451 2.19 5.52 -26.31
C ASN A 451 1.49 4.76 -25.15
N LYS A 452 0.35 5.24 -24.63
CA LYS A 452 -0.42 4.57 -23.56
C LYS A 452 -1.93 4.72 -23.76
N ALA A 453 -2.62 3.59 -23.80
CA ALA A 453 -4.08 3.49 -23.91
C ALA A 453 -4.68 2.79 -22.68
N MET A 454 -5.99 2.99 -22.49
CA MET A 454 -6.81 2.35 -21.48
C MET A 454 -7.73 1.31 -22.14
N PHE A 455 -7.83 0.14 -21.52
CA PHE A 455 -8.63 -0.99 -21.96
C PHE A 455 -9.52 -1.50 -20.82
N CYS A 456 -10.53 -2.29 -21.17
CA CYS A 456 -11.36 -3.06 -20.27
C CYS A 456 -11.27 -4.53 -20.70
N LEU A 457 -10.61 -5.36 -19.88
CA LEU A 457 -10.56 -6.81 -20.01
C LEU A 457 -11.78 -7.39 -19.27
N SER A 458 -12.70 -8.00 -20.02
CA SER A 458 -13.93 -8.59 -19.46
C SER A 458 -13.97 -10.10 -19.71
N PHE A 459 -14.16 -10.91 -18.66
CA PHE A 459 -14.19 -12.38 -18.75
C PHE A 459 -15.09 -12.98 -17.66
N ARG A 460 -15.57 -14.21 -17.86
CA ARG A 460 -16.27 -14.97 -16.80
C ARG A 460 -15.21 -15.62 -15.91
N LEU A 461 -15.34 -15.48 -14.59
CA LEU A 461 -14.34 -15.94 -13.62
C LEU A 461 -14.16 -17.48 -13.70
N PRO A 462 -12.92 -18.01 -13.81
CA PRO A 462 -12.69 -19.45 -13.98
C PRO A 462 -13.06 -20.29 -12.74
N GLU A 463 -13.56 -21.51 -12.93
CA GLU A 463 -13.89 -22.41 -11.80
C GLU A 463 -12.65 -22.81 -11.00
N GLU A 464 -11.50 -22.99 -11.67
CA GLU A 464 -10.26 -23.47 -11.07
C GLU A 464 -9.62 -22.41 -10.15
N THR A 465 -9.93 -21.13 -10.35
CA THR A 465 -9.56 -20.04 -9.42
C THR A 465 -10.41 -20.06 -8.15
N CYS A 466 -11.68 -20.49 -8.23
CA CYS A 466 -12.69 -20.19 -7.22
C CYS A 466 -12.76 -21.20 -6.06
N PHE A 467 -12.36 -22.45 -6.27
CA PHE A 467 -12.68 -23.56 -5.38
C PHE A 467 -11.43 -24.20 -4.75
N ASN A 468 -11.29 -24.11 -3.43
CA ASN A 468 -10.30 -24.89 -2.67
C ASN A 468 -10.84 -26.31 -2.40
N GLU A 469 -10.09 -27.36 -2.75
CA GLU A 469 -10.52 -28.76 -2.53
C GLU A 469 -10.14 -29.31 -1.13
N GLU A 470 -9.20 -28.68 -0.43
CA GLU A 470 -8.59 -29.23 0.81
C GLU A 470 -9.34 -28.93 2.12
N LEU A 471 -10.64 -29.22 2.23
CA LEU A 471 -11.39 -29.12 3.51
C LEU A 471 -12.40 -30.26 3.79
N VAL A 472 -12.09 -31.52 3.41
CA VAL A 472 -12.93 -32.69 3.79
C VAL A 472 -12.10 -33.91 4.21
N SER A 473 -11.49 -33.89 5.41
CA SER A 473 -11.32 -35.10 6.26
C SER A 473 -10.89 -34.74 7.69
N ASN A 474 -11.10 -35.70 8.62
CA ASN A 474 -10.57 -35.74 9.99
C ASN A 474 -11.26 -34.94 11.11
N GLY A 475 -12.56 -35.19 11.30
CA GLY A 475 -12.98 -35.75 12.59
C GLY A 475 -12.61 -37.25 12.64
N THR A 476 -12.40 -37.91 13.78
CA THR A 476 -12.73 -37.54 15.17
C THR A 476 -11.89 -38.40 16.13
N GLN A 477 -11.47 -37.87 17.29
CA GLN A 477 -11.34 -38.72 18.48
C GLN A 477 -11.56 -37.95 19.78
N THR A 478 -12.21 -38.63 20.74
CA THR A 478 -12.81 -38.04 21.94
C THR A 478 -11.92 -38.17 23.17
N VAL A 479 -11.87 -37.14 24.01
CA VAL A 479 -11.51 -37.24 25.44
C VAL A 479 -12.66 -36.67 26.27
N LYS A 480 -12.88 -37.24 27.46
CA LYS A 480 -14.06 -37.00 28.31
C LYS A 480 -13.80 -35.89 29.33
N GLU A 481 -14.81 -35.06 29.56
CA GLU A 481 -14.93 -34.30 30.82
C GLU A 481 -15.36 -35.24 31.96
N ASN A 482 -14.89 -35.03 33.19
CA ASN A 482 -15.59 -34.30 34.27
C ASN A 482 -14.69 -34.26 35.56
N PRO A 483 -15.07 -33.71 36.74
CA PRO A 483 -14.43 -32.48 37.19
C PRO A 483 -13.83 -32.51 38.62
N GLU A 484 -13.36 -31.33 39.06
CA GLU A 484 -13.19 -30.85 40.45
C GLU A 484 -12.60 -31.76 41.55
N GLU A 485 -11.54 -31.27 42.21
CA GLU A 485 -11.67 -30.97 43.65
C GLU A 485 -10.70 -29.86 44.11
N ARG A 486 -10.84 -29.40 45.37
CA ARG A 486 -10.25 -28.14 45.85
C ARG A 486 -9.83 -28.22 47.32
N ILE A 487 -8.78 -27.47 47.66
CA ILE A 487 -8.65 -26.70 48.94
C ILE A 487 -7.93 -27.31 50.20
N LYS A 488 -6.86 -26.59 50.61
CA LYS A 488 -6.35 -26.29 51.99
C LYS A 488 -5.48 -27.28 52.84
N LYS A 489 -4.23 -26.81 53.01
CA LYS A 489 -3.51 -26.49 54.28
C LYS A 489 -3.26 -27.58 55.35
N ARG A 490 -1.98 -27.67 55.74
CA ARG A 490 -1.58 -27.41 57.16
C ARG A 490 -0.20 -26.74 57.23
N SER A 491 0.25 -26.37 58.44
CA SER A 491 1.16 -25.23 58.64
C SER A 491 2.22 -25.45 59.72
N ARG A 492 3.40 -24.83 59.51
CA ARG A 492 4.47 -24.48 60.47
C ARG A 492 5.05 -25.59 61.37
N LYS A 493 6.38 -25.72 61.32
CA LYS A 493 7.20 -25.75 62.54
C LYS A 493 8.38 -24.79 62.39
N MET A 494 8.80 -24.18 63.49
CA MET A 494 9.82 -23.13 63.55
C MET A 494 10.93 -23.57 64.50
N GLY A 495 12.19 -23.45 64.08
CA GLY A 495 13.37 -23.86 64.86
C GLY A 495 14.57 -22.99 64.50
N LYS A 496 15.33 -22.56 65.51
CA LYS A 496 16.48 -21.66 65.36
C LYS A 496 17.77 -22.44 65.11
N GLY A 497 18.69 -21.88 64.33
CA GLY A 497 20.06 -22.39 64.19
C GLY A 497 20.85 -21.62 63.14
N GLY A 498 21.64 -20.64 63.56
CA GLY A 498 22.37 -19.76 62.63
C GLY A 498 23.72 -20.31 62.19
N ARG A 499 23.93 -20.41 60.88
CA ARG A 499 25.24 -20.34 60.19
C ARG A 499 24.98 -19.80 58.79
N ARG A 500 25.64 -18.72 58.39
CA ARG A 500 25.61 -18.25 56.99
C ARG A 500 26.16 -19.38 56.12
N SER A 501 25.38 -19.80 55.14
CA SER A 501 25.69 -20.94 54.30
C SER A 501 26.56 -20.53 53.13
N PHE A 502 27.42 -21.44 52.67
CA PHE A 502 28.11 -21.28 51.39
C PHE A 502 27.10 -21.11 50.23
N LYS A 503 25.89 -21.63 50.39
CA LYS A 503 24.75 -21.44 49.46
C LYS A 503 24.25 -20.00 49.39
N ASP A 504 24.36 -19.22 50.47
CA ASP A 504 23.90 -17.82 50.47
C ASP A 504 24.89 -16.96 49.68
N VAL A 505 26.19 -17.22 49.85
CA VAL A 505 27.25 -16.61 49.04
C VAL A 505 27.17 -17.06 47.59
N LEU A 506 26.91 -18.34 47.33
CA LEU A 506 26.75 -18.86 45.96
C LEU A 506 25.50 -18.30 45.27
N LEU A 507 24.41 -18.06 46.01
CA LEU A 507 23.20 -17.41 45.48
C LEU A 507 23.44 -15.92 45.20
N ILE A 508 24.17 -15.20 46.06
CA ILE A 508 24.57 -13.81 45.81
C ILE A 508 25.53 -13.73 44.62
N VAL A 509 26.52 -14.63 44.52
CA VAL A 509 27.42 -14.72 43.36
C VAL A 509 26.66 -15.10 42.09
N PHE A 510 25.65 -15.98 42.16
CA PHE A 510 24.79 -16.29 41.02
C PHE A 510 23.90 -15.10 40.62
N LEU A 511 23.35 -14.35 41.58
CA LEU A 511 22.58 -13.14 41.32
C LEU A 511 23.45 -12.02 40.73
N VAL A 512 24.68 -11.83 41.23
CA VAL A 512 25.65 -10.86 40.67
C VAL A 512 26.17 -11.31 39.30
N LEU A 513 26.35 -12.61 39.05
CA LEU A 513 26.64 -13.14 37.72
C LEU A 513 25.46 -12.96 36.76
N VAL A 514 24.22 -13.11 37.24
CA VAL A 514 23.01 -12.77 36.48
C VAL A 514 22.96 -11.27 36.20
N GLU A 515 23.25 -10.39 37.16
CA GLU A 515 23.37 -8.94 36.93
C GLU A 515 24.48 -8.59 35.90
N MET A 516 25.62 -9.29 35.92
CA MET A 516 26.67 -9.13 34.91
C MET A 516 26.23 -9.61 33.51
N VAL A 517 25.40 -10.66 33.43
CA VAL A 517 24.81 -11.15 32.16
C VAL A 517 23.64 -10.25 31.69
N LEU A 518 22.97 -9.52 32.59
CA LEU A 518 21.85 -8.61 32.29
C LEU A 518 22.25 -7.26 31.67
N ASN A 519 23.50 -7.09 31.23
CA ASN A 519 23.95 -5.85 30.59
C ASN A 519 23.66 -5.76 29.08
N VAL A 520 23.26 -6.85 28.41
CA VAL A 520 22.96 -6.87 26.96
C VAL A 520 21.48 -6.51 26.65
N ARG A 521 20.62 -6.33 27.67
CA ARG A 521 19.15 -6.22 27.51
C ARG A 521 18.58 -4.81 27.25
N SER A 522 19.39 -3.76 27.10
CA SER A 522 18.87 -2.39 26.92
C SER A 522 18.82 -1.91 25.46
N VAL A 523 19.42 -2.66 24.53
CA VAL A 523 19.53 -2.28 23.11
C VAL A 523 18.59 -3.12 22.26
N GLY A 524 17.61 -2.45 21.66
CA GLY A 524 16.81 -2.94 20.56
C GLY A 524 17.20 -2.33 19.21
N VAL A 525 16.41 -2.65 18.20
CA VAL A 525 16.55 -2.10 16.85
C VAL A 525 15.18 -1.93 16.18
N ASN A 526 15.07 -0.96 15.28
CA ASN A 526 13.91 -0.73 14.43
C ASN A 526 14.01 -1.57 13.17
N TRP A 527 13.01 -2.43 12.94
CA TRP A 527 12.85 -3.17 11.70
C TRP A 527 11.82 -2.45 10.83
N GLY A 528 12.33 -1.60 9.94
CA GLY A 528 11.56 -0.97 8.86
C GLY A 528 11.41 -1.91 7.66
N THR A 529 10.28 -1.80 6.95
CA THR A 529 9.89 -2.71 5.85
C THR A 529 9.80 -2.00 4.50
N MET A 530 10.09 -0.70 4.41
CA MET A 530 9.96 0.11 3.19
C MET A 530 11.12 -0.13 2.20
N ALA A 531 11.29 -1.35 1.71
CA ALA A 531 12.28 -1.71 0.70
C ALA A 531 11.62 -2.31 -0.56
N THR A 532 12.18 -2.04 -1.73
CA THR A 532 11.66 -2.58 -3.02
C THR A 532 11.79 -4.10 -3.12
N HIS A 533 12.82 -4.66 -2.48
CA HIS A 533 13.06 -6.08 -2.31
C HIS A 533 13.34 -6.31 -0.83
N GLN A 534 12.53 -7.15 -0.18
CA GLN A 534 12.68 -7.48 1.24
C GLN A 534 13.40 -8.82 1.41
N LEU A 535 14.18 -8.94 2.48
CA LEU A 535 14.64 -10.24 2.97
C LEU A 535 13.46 -11.04 3.56
N PRO A 536 13.47 -12.38 3.47
CA PRO A 536 12.51 -13.23 4.19
C PRO A 536 12.54 -12.93 5.70
N PRO A 537 11.39 -12.75 6.38
CA PRO A 537 11.35 -12.41 7.81
C PRO A 537 12.13 -13.36 8.71
N GLU A 538 12.18 -14.65 8.38
CA GLU A 538 12.94 -15.68 9.10
C GLU A 538 14.46 -15.37 9.07
N MET A 539 14.95 -14.88 7.94
CA MET A 539 16.36 -14.50 7.75
C MET A 539 16.72 -13.23 8.52
N VAL A 540 15.78 -12.28 8.63
CA VAL A 540 15.95 -11.08 9.47
C VAL A 540 15.89 -11.43 10.95
N VAL A 541 15.02 -12.36 11.36
CA VAL A 541 15.02 -12.91 12.73
C VAL A 541 16.31 -13.67 13.03
N GLU A 542 16.91 -14.38 12.07
CA GLU A 542 18.27 -14.91 12.22
C GLU A 542 19.32 -13.81 12.40
N ILE A 543 19.27 -12.71 11.65
CA ILE A 543 20.16 -11.55 11.87
C ILE A 543 20.01 -11.01 13.29
N LEU A 544 18.78 -10.80 13.78
CA LEU A 544 18.50 -10.32 15.13
C LEU A 544 19.15 -11.23 16.19
N ILE A 545 18.91 -12.54 16.10
CA ILE A 545 19.40 -13.54 17.07
C ILE A 545 20.93 -13.68 17.01
N ASN A 546 21.51 -13.81 15.81
CA ASN A 546 22.96 -14.00 15.64
C ASN A 546 23.78 -12.80 16.15
N ASN A 547 23.22 -11.59 16.08
CA ASN A 547 23.86 -10.36 16.58
C ASN A 547 23.51 -10.03 18.04
N GLY A 548 22.61 -10.79 18.68
CA GLY A 548 22.27 -10.65 20.09
C GLY A 548 21.22 -9.58 20.42
N PHE A 549 20.44 -9.12 19.43
CA PHE A 549 19.33 -8.20 19.68
C PHE A 549 18.23 -8.89 20.50
N THR A 550 17.84 -8.25 21.61
CA THR A 550 16.81 -8.77 22.53
C THR A 550 15.50 -7.98 22.51
N LYS A 551 15.44 -6.87 21.77
CA LYS A 551 14.25 -6.05 21.55
C LYS A 551 14.13 -5.63 20.08
N VAL A 552 12.91 -5.53 19.55
CA VAL A 552 12.64 -4.99 18.20
C VAL A 552 11.42 -4.07 18.20
N LYS A 553 11.52 -2.94 17.50
CA LYS A 553 10.37 -2.07 17.18
C LYS A 553 9.94 -2.34 15.73
N LEU A 554 8.66 -2.65 15.54
CA LEU A 554 8.00 -2.82 14.25
C LEU A 554 7.08 -1.62 14.01
N PHE A 555 7.09 -1.07 12.80
CA PHE A 555 6.21 0.06 12.43
C PHE A 555 4.78 -0.38 12.10
N GLU A 556 4.58 -1.66 11.79
CA GLU A 556 3.28 -2.27 11.48
C GLU A 556 3.25 -3.71 12.00
N ALA A 557 2.04 -4.27 12.17
CA ALA A 557 1.83 -5.63 12.66
C ALA A 557 1.80 -6.69 11.53
N GLU A 558 2.81 -6.71 10.64
CA GLU A 558 2.78 -7.64 9.50
C GLU A 558 2.76 -9.12 9.94
N GLU A 559 1.73 -9.85 9.52
CA GLU A 559 1.47 -11.24 9.93
C GLU A 559 2.67 -12.17 9.72
N LYS A 560 3.42 -12.00 8.62
CA LYS A 560 4.64 -12.78 8.31
C LYS A 560 5.75 -12.54 9.33
N ILE A 561 5.98 -11.27 9.69
CA ILE A 561 7.01 -10.86 10.66
C ILE A 561 6.62 -11.35 12.06
N MET A 562 5.36 -11.16 12.45
CA MET A 562 4.84 -11.65 13.72
C MET A 562 4.91 -13.18 13.82
N LYS A 563 4.63 -13.92 12.73
CA LYS A 563 4.83 -15.38 12.64
C LYS A 563 6.31 -15.78 12.77
N ALA A 564 7.25 -15.08 12.11
CA ALA A 564 8.69 -15.36 12.24
C ALA A 564 9.23 -15.10 13.66
N LEU A 565 8.59 -14.20 14.42
CA LEU A 565 8.89 -13.90 15.82
C LEU A 565 8.24 -14.85 16.85
N VAL A 566 7.35 -15.78 16.43
CA VAL A 566 6.77 -16.79 17.33
C VAL A 566 7.87 -17.67 17.92
N GLY A 567 7.81 -17.88 19.25
CA GLY A 567 8.75 -18.73 19.98
C GLY A 567 10.16 -18.15 20.10
N LYS A 568 10.37 -16.87 19.75
CA LYS A 568 11.64 -16.16 19.93
C LYS A 568 11.58 -15.32 21.21
N ASP A 569 12.62 -15.36 22.04
CA ASP A 569 12.71 -14.51 23.25
C ASP A 569 13.23 -13.09 22.89
N ILE A 570 12.50 -12.41 22.01
CA ILE A 570 12.75 -11.04 21.56
C ILE A 570 11.55 -10.20 21.97
N GLU A 571 11.77 -9.13 22.74
CA GLU A 571 10.71 -8.21 23.17
C GLU A 571 10.24 -7.35 21.99
N VAL A 572 8.94 -7.30 21.73
CA VAL A 572 8.37 -6.57 20.59
C VAL A 572 7.63 -5.31 21.04
N MET A 573 8.01 -4.17 20.46
CA MET A 573 7.15 -2.98 20.35
C MET A 573 6.51 -3.01 18.97
N VAL A 574 5.17 -3.10 18.90
CA VAL A 574 4.41 -3.13 17.64
C VAL A 574 3.64 -1.81 17.50
N ALA A 575 3.78 -1.12 16.36
CA ALA A 575 3.15 0.18 16.16
C ALA A 575 1.84 0.11 15.36
N ILE A 576 1.05 1.18 15.55
CA ILE A 576 -0.18 1.50 14.84
C ILE A 576 0.15 2.68 13.91
N PRO A 577 -0.04 2.56 12.58
CA PRO A 577 0.18 3.67 11.66
C PRO A 577 -0.67 4.90 11.96
N ASN A 578 -0.12 6.10 11.70
CA ASN A 578 -0.83 7.37 11.92
C ASN A 578 -2.17 7.44 11.19
N HIS A 579 -2.32 6.78 10.04
CA HIS A 579 -3.58 6.74 9.29
C HIS A 579 -4.71 5.98 10.02
N MET A 580 -4.39 5.08 10.95
CA MET A 580 -5.39 4.34 11.73
C MET A 580 -5.90 5.11 12.96
N LEU A 581 -5.20 6.18 13.38
CA LEU A 581 -5.52 6.91 14.62
C LEU A 581 -6.93 7.51 14.60
N ASP A 582 -7.40 8.01 13.47
CA ASP A 582 -8.74 8.60 13.36
C ASP A 582 -9.84 7.55 13.59
N LEU A 583 -9.71 6.37 12.98
CA LEU A 583 -10.63 5.25 13.19
C LEU A 583 -10.58 4.74 14.64
N ILE A 584 -9.38 4.51 15.17
CA ILE A 584 -9.16 3.95 16.52
C ILE A 584 -9.56 4.94 17.64
N SER A 585 -9.47 6.26 17.40
CA SER A 585 -9.95 7.28 18.33
C SER A 585 -11.48 7.36 18.40
N ARG A 586 -12.17 7.14 17.27
CA ARG A 586 -13.63 7.31 17.13
C ARG A 586 -14.42 6.03 17.42
N ASP A 587 -13.87 4.86 17.09
CA ASP A 587 -14.52 3.56 17.30
C ASP A 587 -13.69 2.66 18.21
N TYR A 588 -14.17 2.47 19.44
CA TYR A 588 -13.60 1.53 20.40
C TYR A 588 -13.61 0.08 19.87
N LYS A 589 -14.57 -0.30 19.01
CA LYS A 589 -14.57 -1.62 18.40
C LYS A 589 -13.37 -1.81 17.47
N ALA A 590 -13.01 -0.80 16.67
CA ALA A 590 -11.81 -0.87 15.83
C ALA A 590 -10.53 -1.01 16.67
N ALA A 591 -10.46 -0.35 17.84
CA ALA A 591 -9.36 -0.54 18.80
C ALA A 591 -9.31 -1.96 19.37
N SER A 592 -10.47 -2.52 19.75
CA SER A 592 -10.62 -3.88 20.26
C SER A 592 -10.27 -4.94 19.21
N ASP A 593 -10.82 -4.82 18.00
CA ASP A 593 -10.54 -5.71 16.87
C ASP A 593 -9.04 -5.68 16.50
N TRP A 594 -8.39 -4.50 16.54
CA TRP A 594 -6.94 -4.38 16.32
C TRP A 594 -6.13 -5.08 17.41
N VAL A 595 -6.49 -4.92 18.69
CA VAL A 595 -5.82 -5.60 19.81
C VAL A 595 -6.07 -7.11 19.77
N GLU A 596 -7.23 -7.58 19.31
CA GLU A 596 -7.48 -9.01 19.09
C GLU A 596 -6.53 -9.55 18.01
N GLN A 597 -6.57 -8.97 16.82
CA GLN A 597 -5.86 -9.44 15.61
C GLN A 597 -4.34 -9.29 15.67
N ASN A 598 -3.81 -8.23 16.29
CA ASN A 598 -2.38 -7.90 16.21
C ASN A 598 -1.61 -8.17 17.51
N VAL A 599 -2.29 -8.37 18.63
CA VAL A 599 -1.67 -8.61 19.94
C VAL A 599 -2.17 -9.92 20.58
N THR A 600 -3.48 -10.13 20.61
CA THR A 600 -4.09 -11.23 21.39
C THR A 600 -3.83 -12.59 20.76
N ILE A 601 -3.96 -12.75 19.44
CA ILE A 601 -3.67 -14.03 18.76
C ILE A 601 -2.22 -14.50 18.93
N TYR A 602 -1.29 -13.59 19.21
CA TYR A 602 0.13 -13.89 19.46
C TYR A 602 0.49 -14.03 20.94
N SER A 603 -0.44 -13.76 21.87
CA SER A 603 -0.19 -13.66 23.32
C SER A 603 -0.33 -14.98 24.10
N TYR A 604 -0.03 -16.12 23.46
CA TYR A 604 -0.06 -17.46 24.07
C TYR A 604 1.32 -17.93 24.57
N ASN A 605 1.37 -19.05 25.28
CA ASN A 605 2.63 -19.62 25.78
C ASN A 605 3.50 -20.13 24.62
N GLY A 606 4.65 -19.48 24.38
CA GLY A 606 5.49 -19.71 23.20
C GLY A 606 5.09 -18.89 21.97
N GLY A 607 4.20 -17.90 22.11
CA GLY A 607 3.88 -16.91 21.09
C GLY A 607 4.94 -15.82 20.93
N VAL A 608 4.52 -14.57 20.73
CA VAL A 608 5.41 -13.39 20.57
C VAL A 608 5.49 -12.62 21.90
N ASN A 609 6.69 -12.24 22.32
CA ASN A 609 6.93 -11.50 23.57
C ASN A 609 6.65 -9.99 23.42
N ILE A 610 5.40 -9.63 23.08
CA ILE A 610 4.97 -8.23 22.92
C ILE A 610 5.03 -7.52 24.28
N LYS A 611 5.60 -6.31 24.31
CA LYS A 611 5.71 -5.43 25.49
C LYS A 611 4.96 -4.12 25.34
N TYR A 612 5.00 -3.54 24.14
CA TYR A 612 4.50 -2.19 23.90
C TYR A 612 3.66 -2.13 22.64
N VAL A 613 2.58 -1.36 22.69
CA VAL A 613 1.84 -0.91 21.50
C VAL A 613 2.15 0.56 21.29
N ALA A 614 2.83 0.90 20.19
CA ALA A 614 3.14 2.27 19.82
C ALA A 614 1.97 2.88 19.03
N VAL A 615 1.21 3.76 19.67
CA VAL A 615 0.01 4.37 19.10
C VAL A 615 0.41 5.58 18.26
N GLY A 616 0.60 5.36 16.97
CA GLY A 616 1.20 6.31 16.05
C GLY A 616 2.73 6.25 16.00
N ASN A 617 3.32 7.06 15.12
CA ASN A 617 4.73 7.41 15.11
C ASN A 617 4.88 8.90 14.78
N GLU A 618 5.39 9.66 15.74
CA GLU A 618 5.59 11.12 15.67
C GLU A 618 4.33 11.94 15.32
N PRO A 619 3.15 11.68 15.91
CA PRO A 619 1.90 12.34 15.50
C PRO A 619 1.93 13.88 15.63
N PHE A 620 2.73 14.42 16.54
CA PHE A 620 2.83 15.88 16.79
C PHE A 620 4.02 16.55 16.07
N LEU A 621 4.66 15.86 15.12
CA LEU A 621 5.71 16.42 14.27
C LEU A 621 5.19 17.65 13.51
N LYS A 622 5.91 18.78 13.54
CA LYS A 622 5.41 20.07 13.00
C LYS A 622 4.95 20.02 11.54
N THR A 623 5.52 19.14 10.73
CA THR A 623 5.15 18.96 9.30
C THR A 623 3.74 18.41 9.10
N TYR A 624 3.11 17.80 10.13
CA TYR A 624 1.72 17.38 10.08
C TYR A 624 0.72 18.48 10.43
N ASN A 625 1.15 19.68 10.84
CA ASN A 625 0.27 20.83 11.11
C ASN A 625 -0.96 20.44 11.97
N ASP A 626 -0.71 19.81 13.11
CA ASP A 626 -1.69 19.35 14.10
C ASP A 626 -2.75 18.33 13.64
N THR A 627 -2.59 17.72 12.45
CA THR A 627 -3.52 16.71 11.88
C THR A 627 -3.88 15.57 12.84
N PHE A 628 -2.95 15.15 13.71
CA PHE A 628 -3.16 14.03 14.64
C PHE A 628 -3.39 14.46 16.10
N SER A 629 -3.35 15.77 16.40
CA SER A 629 -3.35 16.29 17.78
C SER A 629 -4.64 15.91 18.54
N GLU A 630 -5.82 16.15 17.96
CA GLU A 630 -7.11 15.84 18.62
C GLU A 630 -7.41 14.33 18.75
N ILE A 631 -6.76 13.47 17.94
CA ILE A 631 -7.10 12.04 17.82
C ILE A 631 -6.09 11.08 18.47
N THR A 632 -4.86 11.54 18.74
CA THR A 632 -3.84 10.68 19.37
C THR A 632 -4.23 10.25 20.79
N MET A 633 -4.77 11.16 21.60
CA MET A 633 -5.13 10.85 23.00
C MET A 633 -6.30 9.85 23.11
N PRO A 634 -7.46 10.01 22.43
CA PRO A 634 -8.52 9.01 22.50
C PRO A 634 -8.11 7.66 21.87
N ALA A 635 -7.26 7.66 20.84
CA ALA A 635 -6.72 6.41 20.30
C ALA A 635 -5.84 5.65 21.32
N LEU A 636 -4.98 6.38 22.06
CA LEU A 636 -4.16 5.83 23.14
C LEU A 636 -5.02 5.24 24.26
N GLN A 637 -6.07 5.96 24.67
CA GLN A 637 -7.03 5.51 25.68
C GLN A 637 -7.77 4.24 25.24
N ASN A 638 -8.32 4.21 24.02
CA ASN A 638 -9.06 3.07 23.49
C ASN A 638 -8.18 1.80 23.37
N ILE A 639 -6.94 1.93 22.89
CA ILE A 639 -5.99 0.80 22.79
C ILE A 639 -5.58 0.28 24.19
N GLN A 640 -5.28 1.17 25.14
CA GLN A 640 -4.93 0.74 26.50
C GLN A 640 -6.10 0.08 27.22
N GLN A 641 -7.34 0.54 27.00
CA GLN A 641 -8.55 -0.09 27.52
C GLN A 641 -8.78 -1.47 26.88
N ALA A 642 -8.67 -1.60 25.55
CA ALA A 642 -8.76 -2.89 24.85
C ALA A 642 -7.70 -3.90 25.34
N LEU A 643 -6.46 -3.44 25.62
CA LEU A 643 -5.44 -4.28 26.25
C LEU A 643 -5.86 -4.76 27.65
N TYR A 644 -6.53 -3.95 28.47
CA TYR A 644 -7.05 -4.41 29.77
C TYR A 644 -8.20 -5.41 29.63
N GLU A 645 -9.14 -5.19 28.71
CA GLU A 645 -10.27 -6.10 28.47
C GLU A 645 -9.82 -7.46 27.91
N ALA A 646 -8.76 -7.49 27.07
CA ALA A 646 -8.06 -8.70 26.65
C ALA A 646 -7.25 -9.39 27.78
N GLY A 647 -7.16 -8.81 28.98
CA GLY A 647 -6.36 -9.32 30.10
C GLY A 647 -4.85 -9.12 29.92
N LEU A 648 -4.42 -8.25 29.00
CA LEU A 648 -3.03 -8.01 28.62
C LEU A 648 -2.43 -6.73 29.22
N GLY A 649 -3.24 -5.73 29.59
CA GLY A 649 -2.80 -4.39 30.02
C GLY A 649 -1.92 -4.31 31.27
N PHE A 650 -1.81 -5.41 32.03
CA PHE A 650 -0.83 -5.55 33.13
C PHE A 650 0.56 -6.00 32.67
N ARG A 651 0.72 -6.41 31.40
CA ARG A 651 1.95 -6.94 30.80
C ARG A 651 2.37 -6.20 29.53
N ILE A 652 1.40 -5.63 28.81
CA ILE A 652 1.57 -4.88 27.56
C ILE A 652 1.03 -3.46 27.79
N LYS A 653 1.82 -2.45 27.44
CA LYS A 653 1.48 -1.03 27.66
C LYS A 653 1.37 -0.28 26.34
N ALA A 654 0.36 0.58 26.21
CA ALA A 654 0.27 1.52 25.11
C ALA A 654 1.19 2.73 25.38
N THR A 655 1.86 3.23 24.35
CA THR A 655 2.76 4.41 24.41
C THR A 655 2.66 5.19 23.10
N VAL A 656 3.10 6.45 23.08
CA VAL A 656 3.19 7.26 21.84
C VAL A 656 4.67 7.58 21.60
N PRO A 657 5.26 7.18 20.46
CA PRO A 657 6.57 7.67 20.03
C PRO A 657 6.45 9.11 19.53
N PHE A 658 7.05 10.06 20.26
CA PHE A 658 7.12 11.46 19.85
C PHE A 658 8.46 11.79 19.19
N ASN A 659 8.48 12.70 18.22
CA ASN A 659 9.74 13.29 17.75
C ASN A 659 10.32 14.21 18.84
N ALA A 660 11.65 14.33 18.92
CA ALA A 660 12.31 15.31 19.77
C ALA A 660 11.93 16.79 19.49
N ASP A 661 11.20 17.10 18.41
CA ASP A 661 10.68 18.43 18.12
C ASP A 661 9.58 18.92 19.08
N ILE A 662 8.98 18.05 19.91
CA ILE A 662 7.88 18.42 20.83
C ILE A 662 8.32 19.17 22.10
N TYR A 663 9.63 19.28 22.33
CA TYR A 663 10.22 20.08 23.40
C TYR A 663 11.39 20.92 22.88
N ASN A 664 11.63 22.08 23.47
CA ASN A 664 12.78 22.90 23.14
C ASN A 664 13.21 23.79 24.31
N SER A 665 14.50 24.11 24.37
CA SER A 665 14.96 25.28 25.09
C SER A 665 14.54 26.55 24.33
N PRO A 666 14.18 27.65 25.01
CA PRO A 666 13.91 28.93 24.35
C PRO A 666 15.21 29.57 23.84
N ASP A 667 15.15 30.26 22.69
CA ASP A 667 16.32 30.92 22.06
C ASP A 667 17.01 31.96 22.97
N SER A 668 16.27 32.52 23.93
CA SER A 668 16.80 33.45 24.94
C SER A 668 17.66 32.78 26.02
N ASN A 669 17.56 31.45 26.18
CA ASN A 669 18.37 30.66 27.11
C ASN A 669 18.51 29.20 26.58
N PRO A 670 19.34 28.96 25.55
CA PRO A 670 19.43 27.67 24.87
C PRO A 670 20.27 26.65 25.65
N VAL A 671 19.76 26.22 26.81
CA VAL A 671 20.34 25.18 27.69
C VAL A 671 19.27 24.16 28.10
N PRO A 672 19.61 22.88 28.36
CA PRO A 672 18.63 21.85 28.68
C PRO A 672 17.73 22.15 29.88
N SER A 673 18.24 22.77 30.95
CA SER A 673 17.42 23.19 32.10
C SER A 673 16.33 24.20 31.77
N ALA A 674 16.44 24.90 30.64
CA ALA A 674 15.40 25.80 30.13
C ALA A 674 14.30 25.07 29.35
N GLY A 675 14.49 23.79 28.98
CA GLY A 675 13.57 23.00 28.14
C GLY A 675 12.16 22.86 28.71
N ASP A 676 11.16 23.08 27.87
CA ASP A 676 9.73 22.82 28.14
C ASP A 676 9.08 22.24 26.87
N PHE A 677 7.88 21.70 26.96
CA PHE A 677 7.12 21.26 25.79
C PHE A 677 6.62 22.46 24.98
N ARG A 678 6.49 22.31 23.67
CA ARG A 678 6.09 23.43 22.79
C ARG A 678 4.73 23.99 23.22
N PRO A 679 4.58 25.33 23.38
CA PRO A 679 3.36 25.93 23.95
C PRO A 679 2.05 25.47 23.28
N GLU A 680 2.05 25.28 21.96
CA GLU A 680 0.88 24.91 21.16
C GLU A 680 0.33 23.50 21.45
N ILE A 681 1.17 22.56 21.90
CA ILE A 681 0.79 21.17 22.22
C ILE A 681 1.01 20.82 23.70
N ARG A 682 1.44 21.78 24.52
CA ARG A 682 1.90 21.55 25.89
C ARG A 682 0.84 20.90 26.79
N GLU A 683 -0.39 21.41 26.76
CA GLU A 683 -1.46 20.90 27.63
C GLU A 683 -1.84 19.46 27.27
N LEU A 684 -2.06 19.17 25.99
CA LEU A 684 -2.30 17.83 25.44
C LEU A 684 -1.14 16.85 25.72
N THR A 685 0.10 17.32 25.62
CA THR A 685 1.29 16.48 25.88
C THR A 685 1.38 16.13 27.37
N VAL A 686 1.07 17.07 28.26
CA VAL A 686 0.99 16.81 29.71
C VAL A 686 -0.18 15.89 30.06
N GLU A 687 -1.32 15.99 29.37
CA GLU A 687 -2.45 15.05 29.52
C GLU A 687 -2.03 13.61 29.14
N ILE A 688 -1.33 13.44 28.01
CA ILE A 688 -0.80 12.13 27.59
C ILE A 688 0.25 11.62 28.59
N ILE A 689 1.15 12.48 29.08
CA ILE A 689 2.13 12.11 30.13
C ILE A 689 1.42 11.61 31.39
N GLN A 690 0.36 12.30 31.83
CA GLN A 690 -0.46 11.85 32.96
C GLN A 690 -1.07 10.47 32.69
N PHE A 691 -1.70 10.27 31.53
CA PHE A 691 -2.32 8.99 31.19
C PHE A 691 -1.31 7.84 31.12
N LEU A 692 -0.12 8.07 30.55
CA LEU A 692 0.96 7.09 30.53
C LEU A 692 1.43 6.75 31.96
N TYR A 693 1.63 7.75 32.80
CA TYR A 693 2.09 7.59 34.18
C TYR A 693 1.07 6.82 35.05
N GLU A 694 -0.22 7.15 34.94
CA GLU A 694 -1.32 6.45 35.63
C GLU A 694 -1.48 4.99 35.18
N ASN A 695 -0.91 4.62 34.03
CA ASN A 695 -0.98 3.27 33.46
C ASN A 695 0.33 2.47 33.54
N ASP A 696 1.33 2.89 34.33
CA ASP A 696 2.69 2.29 34.34
C ASP A 696 3.32 2.18 32.93
N ALA A 697 3.04 3.13 32.04
CA ALA A 697 3.52 3.14 30.66
C ALA A 697 4.68 4.14 30.47
N PRO A 698 5.72 3.79 29.67
CA PRO A 698 6.85 4.69 29.42
C PRO A 698 6.49 5.79 28.42
N PHE A 699 7.15 6.93 28.55
CA PHE A 699 7.22 7.95 27.52
C PHE A 699 8.21 7.51 26.42
N THR A 700 7.80 7.53 25.15
CA THR A 700 8.66 7.11 24.03
C THR A 700 9.05 8.31 23.19
N VAL A 701 10.36 8.46 22.90
CA VAL A 701 10.89 9.60 22.13
C VAL A 701 11.89 9.15 21.06
N ASN A 702 11.81 9.77 19.90
CA ASN A 702 12.72 9.60 18.78
C ASN A 702 13.72 10.77 18.75
N ILE A 703 15.04 10.48 18.80
CA ILE A 703 16.10 11.49 18.90
C ILE A 703 17.12 11.27 17.79
N TYR A 704 17.27 12.23 16.88
CA TYR A 704 18.17 12.13 15.73
C TYR A 704 19.25 13.23 15.72
N PRO A 705 20.40 13.04 16.42
CA PRO A 705 21.51 14.01 16.44
C PRO A 705 22.01 14.47 15.06
N PHE A 706 21.94 13.59 14.06
CA PHE A 706 22.24 13.91 12.66
C PHE A 706 21.45 15.12 12.12
N LEU A 707 20.17 15.27 12.50
CA LEU A 707 19.32 16.37 12.01
C LEU A 707 19.79 17.75 12.48
N SER A 708 20.55 17.83 13.58
CA SER A 708 21.19 19.09 14.02
C SER A 708 22.31 19.55 13.08
N LEU A 709 23.03 18.62 12.44
CA LEU A 709 24.04 18.92 11.41
C LEU A 709 23.41 19.16 10.03
N TYR A 710 22.33 18.45 9.70
CA TYR A 710 21.58 18.66 8.46
C TYR A 710 20.92 20.06 8.44
N SER A 711 20.32 20.47 9.56
CA SER A 711 19.59 21.74 9.67
C SER A 711 20.49 22.97 9.92
N ASN A 712 21.75 22.79 10.32
CA ASN A 712 22.65 23.89 10.68
C ASN A 712 24.12 23.57 10.38
N GLU A 713 24.64 24.14 9.29
CA GLU A 713 26.03 23.98 8.86
C GLU A 713 27.08 24.52 9.85
N TYR A 714 26.69 25.40 10.79
CA TYR A 714 27.57 25.89 11.86
C TYR A 714 27.50 25.07 13.15
N PHE A 715 26.70 24.00 13.19
CA PHE A 715 26.60 23.12 14.35
C PHE A 715 27.97 22.46 14.65
N PRO A 716 28.41 22.36 15.93
CA PRO A 716 29.74 21.83 16.22
C PRO A 716 29.81 20.32 15.94
N MET A 717 30.50 19.92 14.86
CA MET A 717 30.60 18.51 14.42
C MET A 717 30.93 17.54 15.57
N ASP A 718 31.96 17.82 16.38
CA ASP A 718 32.33 16.94 17.51
C ASP A 718 31.28 16.86 18.63
N PHE A 719 30.35 17.81 18.73
CA PHE A 719 29.23 17.76 19.68
C PHE A 719 28.10 16.82 19.22
N ALA A 720 28.08 16.41 17.94
CA ALA A 720 27.15 15.39 17.46
C ALA A 720 27.55 13.96 17.87
N PHE A 721 28.77 13.77 18.42
CA PHE A 721 29.33 12.46 18.78
C PHE A 721 29.74 12.38 20.26
N PHE A 722 30.03 11.17 20.73
CA PHE A 722 30.29 10.87 22.14
C PHE A 722 31.76 11.03 22.58
N ASP A 723 32.67 11.40 21.68
CA ASP A 723 34.11 11.58 21.98
C ASP A 723 34.40 12.85 22.78
N GLY A 724 33.43 13.76 22.87
CA GLY A 724 33.52 15.05 23.53
C GLY A 724 33.89 16.20 22.59
N THR A 725 33.46 17.41 22.97
CA THR A 725 33.55 18.61 22.12
C THR A 725 34.44 19.71 22.70
N LYS A 726 34.97 20.56 21.81
CA LYS A 726 35.65 21.82 22.17
C LYS A 726 34.66 22.96 22.49
N LYS A 727 33.37 22.79 22.20
CA LYS A 727 32.28 23.74 22.47
C LYS A 727 31.16 23.07 23.29
N PRO A 728 31.39 22.64 24.55
CA PRO A 728 30.37 22.00 25.36
C PRO A 728 29.32 23.01 25.85
N ILE A 729 28.05 22.60 25.91
CA ILE A 729 27.00 23.41 26.53
C ILE A 729 27.20 23.36 28.04
N LYS A 730 27.26 24.54 28.68
CA LYS A 730 27.37 24.68 30.14
C LYS A 730 26.04 25.16 30.71
N ASP A 731 25.48 24.37 31.60
CA ASP A 731 24.15 24.56 32.17
C ASP A 731 24.27 24.62 33.69
N GLY A 732 24.56 25.82 34.20
CA GLY A 732 24.93 26.05 35.60
C GLY A 732 26.20 25.30 36.01
N LYS A 733 26.03 24.11 36.61
CA LYS A 733 27.12 23.19 37.01
C LYS A 733 27.25 21.98 36.08
N VAL A 734 26.25 21.71 35.25
CA VAL A 734 26.21 20.59 34.31
C VAL A 734 26.96 20.99 33.03
N ILE A 735 27.65 20.02 32.42
CA ILE A 735 28.44 20.24 31.19
C ILE A 735 28.10 19.11 30.22
N TYR A 736 27.39 19.45 29.14
CA TYR A 736 27.06 18.50 28.08
C TYR A 736 28.18 18.43 27.06
N THR A 737 28.71 17.23 26.84
CA THR A 737 29.83 16.97 25.92
C THR A 737 29.39 16.42 24.56
N ASN A 738 28.13 16.00 24.45
CA ASN A 738 27.46 15.54 23.24
C ASN A 738 25.99 16.02 23.23
N VAL A 739 25.37 16.07 22.05
CA VAL A 739 23.99 16.57 21.85
C VAL A 739 22.91 15.56 22.26
N PHE A 740 23.20 14.26 22.29
CA PHE A 740 22.24 13.24 22.73
C PHE A 740 21.87 13.44 24.20
N ASP A 741 22.88 13.55 25.08
CA ASP A 741 22.69 13.87 26.50
C ASP A 741 21.95 15.20 26.67
N ALA A 742 22.32 16.23 25.90
CA ALA A 742 21.68 17.54 26.00
C ALA A 742 20.21 17.52 25.58
N ASN A 743 19.86 16.78 24.52
CA ASN A 743 18.49 16.67 24.04
C ASN A 743 17.63 15.82 25.00
N LEU A 744 18.14 14.69 25.48
CA LEU A 744 17.45 13.84 26.44
C LEU A 744 17.25 14.54 27.79
N ASP A 745 18.24 15.30 28.28
CA ASP A 745 18.06 16.10 29.50
C ASP A 745 17.11 17.29 29.28
N THR A 746 16.96 17.81 28.04
CA THR A 746 15.92 18.81 27.72
C THR A 746 14.52 18.22 27.90
N LEU A 747 14.29 16.97 27.48
CA LEU A 747 13.05 16.24 27.75
C LEU A 747 12.84 15.97 29.25
N ILE A 748 13.89 15.54 29.97
CA ILE A 748 13.78 15.26 31.41
C ILE A 748 13.44 16.53 32.20
N TRP A 749 13.97 17.70 31.82
CA TRP A 749 13.57 18.98 32.41
C TRP A 749 12.15 19.42 32.02
N ALA A 750 11.67 19.08 30.83
CA ALA A 750 10.27 19.31 30.45
C ALA A 750 9.31 18.40 31.25
N LEU A 751 9.68 17.14 31.48
CA LEU A 751 8.95 16.19 32.33
C LEU A 751 8.92 16.61 33.80
N ASP A 752 10.04 17.09 34.35
CA ASP A 752 10.11 17.67 35.71
C ASP A 752 9.16 18.88 35.86
N LYS A 753 9.14 19.79 34.87
CA LYS A 753 8.21 20.93 34.82
C LYS A 753 6.74 20.53 34.63
N ALA A 754 6.48 19.36 34.06
CA ALA A 754 5.15 18.76 33.99
C ALA A 754 4.74 18.05 35.29
N GLY A 755 5.68 17.80 36.22
CA GLY A 755 5.45 17.11 37.49
C GLY A 755 5.82 15.62 37.50
N TYR A 756 6.45 15.11 36.44
CA TYR A 756 6.69 13.68 36.19
C TYR A 756 8.19 13.36 36.02
N ALA A 757 9.03 13.88 36.91
CA ALA A 757 10.50 13.80 36.82
C ALA A 757 11.07 12.35 36.78
N ASP A 758 10.34 11.38 37.33
CA ASP A 758 10.71 9.96 37.39
C ASP A 758 10.11 9.11 36.26
N MET A 759 9.23 9.67 35.41
CA MET A 759 8.63 9.03 34.22
C MET A 759 9.65 8.18 33.46
N PRO A 760 9.43 6.87 33.25
CA PRO A 760 10.31 6.03 32.44
C PRO A 760 10.37 6.53 30.99
N ILE A 761 11.56 6.55 30.39
CA ILE A 761 11.78 7.00 29.00
C ILE A 761 12.36 5.85 28.17
N ILE A 762 11.79 5.62 26.99
CA ILE A 762 12.35 4.77 25.93
C ILE A 762 12.78 5.68 24.77
N ILE A 763 14.01 5.50 24.28
CA ILE A 763 14.43 6.09 23.01
C ILE A 763 13.95 5.17 21.88
N GLY A 764 12.81 5.52 21.28
CA GLY A 764 12.12 4.70 20.27
C GLY A 764 12.87 4.62 18.93
N GLU A 765 13.60 5.67 18.56
CA GLU A 765 14.45 5.72 17.38
C GLU A 765 15.65 6.63 17.64
N VAL A 766 16.85 6.15 17.33
CA VAL A 766 18.10 6.95 17.28
C VAL A 766 19.13 6.22 16.43
N GLY A 767 19.87 6.97 15.61
CA GLY A 767 20.89 6.38 14.74
C GLY A 767 21.62 7.44 13.93
N TRP A 768 22.21 7.03 12.80
CA TRP A 768 22.90 7.92 11.88
C TRP A 768 22.97 7.31 10.47
N PRO A 769 22.56 8.02 9.41
CA PRO A 769 22.49 7.47 8.06
C PRO A 769 23.88 7.32 7.41
N THR A 770 24.03 6.33 6.54
CA THR A 770 25.32 5.94 5.94
C THR A 770 25.58 6.52 4.56
N ASP A 771 24.61 7.19 3.95
CA ASP A 771 24.74 7.83 2.64
C ASP A 771 23.64 8.90 2.42
N GLY A 772 23.65 9.59 1.28
CA GLY A 772 22.62 10.55 0.85
C GLY A 772 22.84 11.99 1.33
N HIS A 773 23.95 12.27 2.02
CA HIS A 773 24.35 13.62 2.44
C HIS A 773 25.84 13.64 2.87
N LYS A 774 26.56 14.76 2.67
CA LYS A 774 27.98 14.94 3.06
C LYS A 774 28.39 14.56 4.50
N HIS A 775 27.44 14.43 5.43
CA HIS A 775 27.68 13.97 6.80
C HIS A 775 27.06 12.60 7.12
N ALA A 776 26.24 12.07 6.22
CA ALA A 776 25.76 10.70 6.23
C ALA A 776 26.79 9.83 5.48
N ASN A 777 27.63 9.12 6.22
CA ASN A 777 28.67 8.25 5.67
C ASN A 777 29.01 7.15 6.68
N ILE A 778 29.50 6.01 6.18
CA ILE A 778 29.88 4.83 6.98
C ILE A 778 30.78 5.19 8.18
N ALA A 779 31.75 6.09 8.01
CA ALA A 779 32.68 6.48 9.07
C ALA A 779 31.98 7.25 10.21
N ASN A 780 31.12 8.22 9.88
CA ASN A 780 30.31 8.94 10.86
C ASN A 780 29.25 8.04 11.51
N ALA A 781 28.60 7.16 10.73
CA ALA A 781 27.59 6.24 11.25
C ALA A 781 28.19 5.24 12.26
N LYS A 782 29.35 4.65 11.93
CA LYS A 782 30.13 3.83 12.87
C LYS A 782 30.54 4.63 14.11
N ARG A 783 31.10 5.84 13.94
CA ARG A 783 31.51 6.74 15.05
C ARG A 783 30.35 7.04 15.99
N PHE A 784 29.18 7.38 15.45
CA PHE A 784 27.99 7.70 16.24
C PHE A 784 27.42 6.46 16.93
N ASN A 785 27.08 5.40 16.18
CA ASN A 785 26.41 4.23 16.73
C ASN A 785 27.30 3.47 17.73
N GLN A 786 28.60 3.36 17.48
CA GLN A 786 29.52 2.76 18.44
C GLN A 786 29.69 3.62 19.71
N GLY A 787 29.68 4.95 19.58
CA GLY A 787 29.70 5.89 20.69
C GLY A 787 28.43 5.82 21.54
N LEU A 788 27.26 5.74 20.89
CA LEU A 788 25.95 5.59 21.52
C LEU A 788 25.86 4.28 22.32
N LEU A 789 26.23 3.15 21.71
CA LEU A 789 26.27 1.85 22.40
C LEU A 789 27.20 1.90 23.61
N LYS A 790 28.40 2.47 23.46
CA LYS A 790 29.38 2.64 24.55
C LYS A 790 28.87 3.56 25.66
N HIS A 791 28.08 4.59 25.33
CA HIS A 791 27.40 5.44 26.32
C HIS A 791 26.31 4.65 27.05
N VAL A 792 25.34 4.08 26.33
CA VAL A 792 24.16 3.40 26.89
C VAL A 792 24.55 2.19 27.73
N LEU A 793 25.40 1.30 27.19
CA LEU A 793 25.87 0.09 27.87
C LEU A 793 26.79 0.39 29.08
N SER A 794 27.26 1.63 29.24
CA SER A 794 27.99 2.03 30.46
C SER A 794 27.10 2.17 31.70
N GLY A 795 25.77 2.21 31.54
CA GLY A 795 24.81 2.31 32.64
C GLY A 795 24.90 3.60 33.47
N LYS A 796 25.62 4.61 32.98
CA LYS A 796 25.81 5.90 33.66
C LYS A 796 24.58 6.79 33.61
N GLY A 797 23.80 6.69 32.54
CA GLY A 797 22.75 7.64 32.20
C GLY A 797 23.32 8.98 31.73
N THR A 798 22.45 10.00 31.73
CA THR A 798 22.77 11.37 31.32
C THR A 798 23.37 12.19 32.48
N PRO A 799 23.86 13.42 32.23
CA PRO A 799 24.41 14.28 33.27
C PRO A 799 23.47 14.62 34.44
N ILE A 800 22.13 14.65 34.25
CA ILE A 800 21.19 14.83 35.37
C ILE A 800 20.49 13.53 35.81
N ARG A 801 20.29 12.55 34.91
CA ARG A 801 19.52 11.32 35.21
C ARG A 801 20.38 10.07 35.01
N SER A 802 20.93 9.57 36.11
CA SER A 802 21.72 8.34 36.09
C SER A 802 20.85 7.07 36.01
N GLY A 803 21.35 6.06 35.29
CA GLY A 803 20.66 4.77 35.12
C GLY A 803 20.94 4.10 33.78
N LYS A 804 20.16 3.05 33.47
CA LYS A 804 20.12 2.45 32.13
C LYS A 804 19.19 3.28 31.23
N ILE A 805 19.59 3.46 29.98
CA ILE A 805 18.76 4.06 28.92
C ILE A 805 18.29 2.90 28.03
N ASP A 806 16.98 2.74 27.87
CA ASP A 806 16.43 1.79 26.90
C ASP A 806 16.35 2.46 25.52
N VAL A 807 16.90 1.80 24.50
CA VAL A 807 17.15 2.40 23.18
C VAL A 807 16.84 1.42 22.06
N TYR A 808 16.25 1.90 20.97
CA TYR A 808 16.12 1.17 19.72
C TYR A 808 16.92 1.89 18.63
N LEU A 809 17.95 1.22 18.10
CA LEU A 809 18.73 1.74 16.98
C LEU A 809 17.83 1.91 15.74
N PHE A 810 17.96 3.03 15.03
CA PHE A 810 17.28 3.29 13.77
C PHE A 810 18.29 3.30 12.62
N SER A 811 18.29 2.34 11.69
CA SER A 811 17.43 1.15 11.54
C SER A 811 18.25 -0.14 11.35
N LEU A 812 17.58 -1.30 11.28
CA LEU A 812 18.24 -2.58 11.00
C LEU A 812 18.77 -2.63 9.57
N ILE A 813 17.90 -2.44 8.57
CA ILE A 813 18.16 -2.59 7.13
C ILE A 813 17.75 -1.30 6.40
N ASP A 814 18.39 -1.02 5.27
CA ASP A 814 18.07 0.12 4.40
C ASP A 814 16.67 0.03 3.76
N GLU A 815 16.02 1.18 3.69
CA GLU A 815 14.63 1.32 3.25
C GLU A 815 14.56 2.01 1.88
N SER A 816 14.94 1.29 0.81
CA SER A 816 15.02 1.82 -0.56
C SER A 816 13.71 2.39 -1.13
N ALA A 817 12.55 2.09 -0.53
CA ALA A 817 11.25 2.64 -0.90
C ALA A 817 10.74 3.74 0.07
N LYS A 818 11.52 4.13 1.10
CA LYS A 818 11.17 5.23 2.01
C LYS A 818 11.04 6.56 1.26
N SER A 819 10.22 7.47 1.79
CA SER A 819 10.04 8.81 1.25
C SER A 819 11.28 9.67 1.48
N ILE A 820 11.81 10.27 0.42
CA ILE A 820 12.97 11.20 0.49
C ILE A 820 12.57 12.65 0.75
N ALA A 821 11.30 12.91 1.11
CA ALA A 821 10.81 14.27 1.39
C ALA A 821 11.50 14.97 2.58
N PRO A 822 11.91 14.28 3.67
CA PRO A 822 12.80 14.84 4.69
C PRO A 822 14.25 15.05 4.21
N GLY A 823 14.69 14.24 3.24
CA GLY A 823 16.00 14.32 2.60
C GLY A 823 16.45 12.98 2.00
N SER A 824 17.45 13.00 1.12
CA SER A 824 17.97 11.81 0.43
C SER A 824 18.61 10.76 1.37
N PHE A 825 19.01 11.16 2.57
CA PHE A 825 19.58 10.26 3.59
C PHE A 825 18.57 9.27 4.18
N GLU A 826 17.26 9.49 3.99
CA GLU A 826 16.19 8.71 4.60
C GLU A 826 16.20 7.22 4.27
N ARG A 827 16.82 6.82 3.16
CA ARG A 827 16.89 5.42 2.74
C ARG A 827 18.06 4.65 3.37
N HIS A 828 18.97 5.35 4.04
CA HIS A 828 20.32 4.88 4.41
C HIS A 828 20.58 4.71 5.91
N TRP A 829 19.53 4.64 6.73
CA TRP A 829 19.65 4.48 8.18
C TRP A 829 20.05 3.06 8.62
N GLY A 830 20.04 2.07 7.72
CA GLY A 830 20.33 0.68 8.07
C GLY A 830 21.76 0.46 8.57
N ILE A 831 21.95 -0.34 9.62
CA ILE A 831 23.26 -0.89 9.99
C ILE A 831 23.67 -2.06 9.05
N PHE A 832 22.69 -2.68 8.40
CA PHE A 832 22.84 -3.60 7.27
C PHE A 832 22.37 -2.96 5.95
N GLU A 833 22.97 -3.38 4.84
CA GLU A 833 22.50 -3.14 3.47
C GLU A 833 21.17 -3.89 3.20
N PHE A 834 20.52 -3.60 2.06
CA PHE A 834 19.25 -4.21 1.64
C PHE A 834 19.28 -5.76 1.53
N ASP A 835 20.46 -6.33 1.32
CA ASP A 835 20.73 -7.77 1.24
C ASP A 835 21.03 -8.41 2.61
N GLY A 836 21.09 -7.62 3.68
CA GLY A 836 21.45 -8.07 5.03
C GLY A 836 22.96 -8.18 5.28
N LYS A 837 23.81 -7.59 4.44
CA LYS A 837 25.27 -7.47 4.66
C LYS A 837 25.57 -6.31 5.63
N GLY A 838 26.45 -6.54 6.60
CA GLY A 838 26.81 -5.53 7.60
C GLY A 838 27.70 -4.43 7.01
N LYS A 839 27.32 -3.15 7.18
CA LYS A 839 28.05 -2.01 6.59
C LYS A 839 29.35 -1.65 7.31
N TYR A 840 29.45 -1.99 8.58
CA TYR A 840 30.61 -1.68 9.44
C TYR A 840 30.61 -2.57 10.69
N GLU A 841 31.77 -2.72 11.33
CA GLU A 841 31.90 -3.41 12.62
C GLU A 841 31.21 -2.59 13.72
N LEU A 842 30.46 -3.26 14.59
CA LEU A 842 29.66 -2.62 15.63
C LEU A 842 29.52 -3.53 16.86
N ASP A 843 30.10 -3.12 17.98
CA ASP A 843 30.02 -3.86 19.24
C ASP A 843 28.69 -3.61 19.97
N LEU A 844 27.71 -4.45 19.67
CA LEU A 844 26.42 -4.54 20.37
C LEU A 844 26.53 -5.12 21.80
N SER A 845 27.68 -5.69 22.18
CA SER A 845 27.90 -6.32 23.49
C SER A 845 28.55 -5.40 24.52
N GLY A 846 29.25 -4.34 24.07
CA GLY A 846 29.93 -3.36 24.92
C GLY A 846 31.27 -3.83 25.49
N ASN A 847 31.78 -5.00 25.09
CA ASN A 847 33.05 -5.58 25.52
C ASN A 847 34.30 -4.88 24.92
N GLN A 848 34.10 -3.92 24.00
CA GLN A 848 35.11 -3.18 23.24
C GLN A 848 35.86 -4.03 22.20
N GLU A 849 35.17 -5.02 21.65
CA GLU A 849 35.66 -5.84 20.52
C GLU A 849 35.12 -5.29 19.19
N ASN A 850 35.99 -4.88 18.27
CA ASN A 850 35.59 -4.53 16.89
C ASN A 850 35.10 -5.79 16.17
N LYS A 851 33.80 -6.08 16.29
CA LYS A 851 33.16 -7.28 15.76
C LYS A 851 32.36 -6.96 14.49
N GLU A 852 32.61 -7.72 13.43
CA GLU A 852 31.78 -7.70 12.22
C GLU A 852 30.34 -8.14 12.54
N LEU A 853 29.37 -7.41 12.01
CA LEU A 853 27.95 -7.78 12.12
C LEU A 853 27.69 -9.06 11.31
N ILE A 854 27.05 -10.04 11.94
CA ILE A 854 26.72 -11.32 11.31
C ILE A 854 25.53 -11.11 10.38
N GLY A 855 25.82 -10.92 9.09
CA GLY A 855 24.82 -10.68 8.07
C GLY A 855 23.99 -11.91 7.68
N ALA A 856 23.07 -11.69 6.75
CA ALA A 856 22.23 -12.70 6.14
C ALA A 856 23.05 -13.86 5.52
N LYS A 857 22.50 -15.08 5.57
CA LYS A 857 23.12 -16.30 5.02
C LYS A 857 22.27 -16.84 3.87
N ASN A 858 22.94 -17.40 2.87
CA ASN A 858 22.31 -18.02 1.69
C ASN A 858 21.40 -17.06 0.88
N VAL A 859 21.71 -15.76 0.89
CA VAL A 859 21.01 -14.73 0.11
C VAL A 859 21.08 -15.07 -1.38
N LYS A 860 19.91 -15.13 -2.02
CA LYS A 860 19.81 -15.29 -3.48
C LYS A 860 19.80 -13.91 -4.13
N TYR A 861 20.66 -13.70 -5.11
CA TYR A 861 20.70 -12.49 -5.95
C TYR A 861 20.11 -12.78 -7.33
N LEU A 862 19.72 -11.72 -8.04
CA LEU A 862 19.47 -11.77 -9.48
C LEU A 862 20.78 -12.07 -10.24
N GLN A 863 20.74 -12.12 -11.58
CA GLN A 863 21.95 -12.37 -12.36
C GLN A 863 22.94 -11.21 -12.25
N LYS A 864 24.23 -11.47 -12.48
CA LYS A 864 25.26 -10.43 -12.52
C LYS A 864 25.25 -9.69 -13.85
N ASN A 865 24.14 -8.98 -14.08
CA ASN A 865 23.88 -8.13 -15.21
C ASN A 865 23.59 -6.72 -14.68
N TRP A 866 24.13 -5.70 -15.32
CA TRP A 866 23.90 -4.30 -15.02
C TRP A 866 23.32 -3.58 -16.24
N CYS A 867 22.59 -2.49 -16.00
CA CYS A 867 22.16 -1.59 -17.07
C CYS A 867 23.03 -0.34 -17.07
N VAL A 868 23.63 -0.01 -18.22
CA VAL A 868 24.52 1.15 -18.37
C VAL A 868 24.09 2.00 -19.57
N LEU A 869 24.47 3.27 -19.59
CA LEU A 869 24.38 4.13 -20.78
C LEU A 869 25.19 3.49 -21.92
N ASP A 870 24.65 3.49 -23.14
CA ASP A 870 25.37 3.00 -24.32
C ASP A 870 26.55 3.92 -24.68
N ASP A 871 27.74 3.35 -24.79
CA ASP A 871 28.95 4.11 -25.11
C ASP A 871 28.98 4.59 -26.57
N ASP A 872 28.29 3.90 -27.49
CA ASP A 872 28.14 4.27 -28.90
C ASP A 872 27.18 5.46 -29.11
N TYR A 873 26.48 5.91 -28.07
CA TYR A 873 25.64 7.11 -28.14
C TYR A 873 26.51 8.39 -28.15
N GLY A 874 26.29 9.25 -29.15
CA GLY A 874 27.03 10.50 -29.34
C GLY A 874 26.71 11.58 -28.30
N ASP A 875 27.55 12.61 -28.22
CA ASP A 875 27.53 13.66 -27.17
C ASP A 875 26.28 14.61 -27.16
N ASP A 876 25.22 14.30 -27.91
CA ASP A 876 24.00 15.11 -28.01
C ASP A 876 22.95 14.66 -26.97
N PHE A 877 23.25 14.94 -25.70
CA PHE A 877 22.54 14.46 -24.50
C PHE A 877 21.11 15.01 -24.28
N LEU A 878 20.37 15.37 -25.34
CA LEU A 878 19.07 16.07 -25.25
C LEU A 878 18.00 15.30 -24.44
N ASP A 879 17.88 14.00 -24.65
CA ASP A 879 16.87 13.14 -23.99
C ASP A 879 17.37 12.46 -22.71
N LEU A 880 18.67 12.63 -22.38
CA LEU A 880 19.30 11.96 -21.25
C LEU A 880 18.76 12.43 -19.88
N PRO A 881 18.60 13.74 -19.59
CA PRO A 881 18.06 14.19 -18.30
C PRO A 881 16.65 13.65 -18.03
N ALA A 882 15.78 13.62 -19.04
CA ALA A 882 14.41 13.10 -18.90
C ALA A 882 14.40 11.58 -18.61
N SER A 883 15.38 10.85 -19.13
CA SER A 883 15.54 9.41 -18.91
C SER A 883 16.09 9.10 -17.51
N ILE A 884 17.03 9.93 -17.01
CA ILE A 884 17.53 9.87 -15.63
C ILE A 884 16.41 10.23 -14.65
N ASP A 885 15.68 11.33 -14.87
CA ASP A 885 14.54 11.74 -14.04
C ASP A 885 13.46 10.66 -14.00
N TYR A 886 13.18 9.99 -15.13
CA TYR A 886 12.25 8.86 -15.18
C TYR A 886 12.74 7.69 -14.31
N ALA A 887 13.99 7.25 -14.49
CA ALA A 887 14.57 6.18 -13.68
C ALA A 887 14.49 6.50 -12.18
N CYS A 888 15.02 7.65 -11.78
CA CYS A 888 15.08 8.11 -10.40
C CYS A 888 13.71 8.46 -9.77
N THR A 889 12.65 8.58 -10.58
CA THR A 889 11.26 8.66 -10.08
C THR A 889 10.74 7.30 -9.59
N PHE A 890 11.28 6.18 -10.10
CA PHE A 890 10.81 4.82 -9.83
C PHE A 890 11.84 3.90 -9.16
N SER A 891 13.08 4.37 -8.96
CA SER A 891 14.14 3.65 -8.25
C SER A 891 14.86 4.54 -7.22
N ASP A 892 15.94 4.02 -6.63
CA ASP A 892 16.73 4.78 -5.65
C ASP A 892 18.03 5.35 -6.23
N CYS A 893 18.01 6.64 -6.59
CA CYS A 893 19.20 7.38 -7.03
C CYS A 893 19.83 8.26 -5.93
N THR A 894 19.43 8.10 -4.65
CA THR A 894 19.86 9.01 -3.57
C THR A 894 21.38 9.07 -3.39
N ALA A 895 22.10 7.98 -3.68
CA ALA A 895 23.56 7.89 -3.66
C ALA A 895 24.28 8.85 -4.64
N LEU A 896 23.59 9.42 -5.65
CA LEU A 896 24.14 10.42 -6.57
C LEU A 896 24.21 11.83 -5.96
N GLY A 897 23.45 12.09 -4.88
CA GLY A 897 23.28 13.41 -4.26
C GLY A 897 24.57 13.99 -3.69
N TYR A 898 24.65 15.33 -3.55
CA TYR A 898 25.89 16.01 -3.14
C TYR A 898 26.51 15.47 -1.83
N GLY A 899 27.76 15.01 -1.92
CA GLY A 899 28.51 14.41 -0.81
C GLY A 899 28.16 12.96 -0.47
N SER A 900 27.41 12.27 -1.34
CA SER A 900 27.01 10.86 -1.23
C SER A 900 28.00 9.92 -1.94
N SER A 901 27.88 8.60 -1.75
CA SER A 901 28.87 7.58 -2.17
C SER A 901 29.18 7.55 -3.68
N CYS A 902 28.22 7.91 -4.53
CA CYS A 902 28.33 7.95 -5.98
C CYS A 902 28.42 9.38 -6.56
N ASN A 903 28.55 10.41 -5.71
CA ASN A 903 28.60 11.81 -6.16
C ASN A 903 29.86 12.18 -6.97
N GLY A 904 30.86 11.28 -7.05
CA GLY A 904 32.06 11.44 -7.86
C GLY A 904 31.95 10.94 -9.31
N LEU A 905 30.80 10.40 -9.73
CA LEU A 905 30.58 9.94 -11.10
C LEU A 905 30.47 11.12 -12.09
N ASP A 906 30.86 10.88 -13.35
CA ASP A 906 30.65 11.82 -14.46
C ASP A 906 29.24 11.67 -15.07
N VAL A 907 28.94 12.39 -16.16
CA VAL A 907 27.60 12.35 -16.78
C VAL A 907 27.22 10.94 -17.26
N ARG A 908 28.17 10.17 -17.81
CA ARG A 908 27.92 8.79 -18.24
C ARG A 908 27.68 7.87 -17.03
N GLY A 909 28.52 7.96 -16.00
CA GLY A 909 28.38 7.19 -14.76
C GLY A 909 27.06 7.47 -14.01
N ASN A 910 26.67 8.74 -13.88
CA ASN A 910 25.39 9.11 -13.24
C ASN A 910 24.18 8.54 -14.00
N ALA A 911 24.21 8.55 -15.34
CA ALA A 911 23.19 7.93 -16.17
C ALA A 911 23.13 6.41 -15.96
N SER A 912 24.27 5.73 -16.09
CA SER A 912 24.38 4.29 -15.86
C SER A 912 23.90 3.89 -14.48
N TYR A 913 24.19 4.67 -13.43
CA TYR A 913 23.71 4.36 -12.08
C TYR A 913 22.19 4.44 -11.99
N ALA A 914 21.59 5.52 -12.51
CA ALA A 914 20.13 5.67 -12.54
C ALA A 914 19.46 4.52 -13.32
N PHE A 915 19.99 4.19 -14.50
CA PHE A 915 19.47 3.11 -15.34
C PHE A 915 19.61 1.74 -14.67
N ASN A 916 20.75 1.43 -14.03
CA ASN A 916 20.90 0.21 -13.24
C ASN A 916 19.90 0.16 -12.10
N MET A 917 19.75 1.23 -11.30
CA MET A 917 18.82 1.21 -10.17
C MET A 917 17.37 0.95 -10.61
N TYR A 918 16.94 1.48 -11.76
CA TYR A 918 15.63 1.18 -12.33
C TYR A 918 15.53 -0.27 -12.86
N TYR A 919 16.53 -0.73 -13.62
CA TYR A 919 16.60 -2.11 -14.16
C TYR A 919 16.58 -3.19 -13.06
N GLN A 920 17.31 -2.98 -11.96
CA GLN A 920 17.36 -3.90 -10.83
C GLN A 920 16.04 -3.90 -10.05
N VAL A 921 15.42 -2.73 -9.83
CA VAL A 921 14.06 -2.65 -9.24
C VAL A 921 13.03 -3.35 -10.15
N GLY A 922 13.19 -3.26 -11.47
CA GLY A 922 12.36 -3.95 -12.47
C GLY A 922 12.48 -5.48 -12.48
N ASN A 923 13.36 -6.08 -11.66
CA ASN A 923 13.77 -7.49 -11.69
C ASN A 923 14.46 -7.89 -13.03
N GLN A 924 15.36 -7.02 -13.52
CA GLN A 924 16.24 -7.28 -14.66
C GLN A 924 15.54 -7.61 -16.00
N LYS A 925 14.29 -7.16 -16.18
CA LYS A 925 13.59 -7.28 -17.47
C LYS A 925 14.31 -6.46 -18.54
N SER A 926 14.49 -7.04 -19.73
CA SER A 926 15.20 -6.34 -20.82
C SER A 926 14.55 -5.03 -21.25
N SER A 927 13.22 -4.90 -21.13
CA SER A 927 12.49 -3.65 -21.37
C SER A 927 12.85 -2.53 -20.39
N ASP A 928 13.32 -2.86 -19.19
CA ASP A 928 13.70 -1.90 -18.16
C ASP A 928 15.17 -1.45 -18.29
N CYS A 929 15.85 -1.86 -19.36
CA CYS A 929 17.16 -1.35 -19.81
C CYS A 929 17.15 -0.90 -21.29
N ASP A 930 15.99 -0.45 -21.80
CA ASP A 930 15.89 0.07 -23.17
C ASP A 930 16.14 1.60 -23.21
N PHE A 931 15.43 2.37 -22.37
CA PHE A 931 15.49 3.83 -22.31
C PHE A 931 15.43 4.53 -23.69
N SER A 932 14.63 4.00 -24.63
CA SER A 932 14.51 4.44 -26.03
C SER A 932 15.75 4.19 -26.90
N GLY A 933 16.61 3.25 -26.51
CA GLY A 933 17.90 2.96 -27.14
C GLY A 933 19.06 3.75 -26.55
N LEU A 934 18.93 4.30 -25.34
CA LEU A 934 20.02 5.00 -24.62
C LEU A 934 20.85 4.05 -23.74
N ALA A 935 20.38 2.83 -23.48
CA ALA A 935 20.99 1.94 -22.50
C ALA A 935 21.20 0.52 -23.05
N VAL A 936 22.19 -0.17 -22.47
CA VAL A 936 22.58 -1.55 -22.81
C VAL A 936 22.82 -2.37 -21.54
N ILE A 937 22.60 -3.68 -21.65
CA ILE A 937 22.87 -4.64 -20.58
C ILE A 937 24.31 -5.16 -20.72
N THR A 938 25.07 -5.11 -19.63
CA THR A 938 26.45 -5.63 -19.54
C THR A 938 26.60 -6.63 -18.39
N ASP A 939 27.53 -7.58 -18.52
CA ASP A 939 27.98 -8.48 -17.44
C ASP A 939 29.30 -8.02 -16.78
N GLU A 940 29.86 -6.88 -17.22
CA GLU A 940 30.95 -6.19 -16.53
C GLU A 940 30.41 -5.28 -15.41
N ASP A 941 31.01 -5.33 -14.21
CA ASP A 941 30.59 -4.57 -13.04
C ASP A 941 31.06 -3.09 -13.14
N PRO A 942 30.14 -2.11 -13.28
CA PRO A 942 30.49 -0.70 -13.46
C PRO A 942 30.78 0.06 -12.15
N SER A 943 30.93 -0.64 -11.02
CA SER A 943 31.20 -0.03 -9.70
C SER A 943 32.57 0.67 -9.64
N VAL A 944 32.62 1.88 -9.07
CA VAL A 944 33.85 2.70 -8.99
C VAL A 944 34.12 3.17 -7.55
N GLY A 945 35.18 2.63 -6.95
CA GLY A 945 35.68 3.07 -5.63
C GLY A 945 34.70 2.79 -4.50
N SER A 946 34.07 3.84 -3.96
CA SER A 946 32.99 3.74 -2.97
C SER A 946 31.60 3.62 -3.57
N CYS A 947 31.44 3.88 -4.87
CA CYS A 947 30.17 3.77 -5.57
C CYS A 947 29.95 2.34 -6.04
N VAL A 948 29.02 1.63 -5.39
CA VAL A 948 28.64 0.26 -5.75
C VAL A 948 27.35 0.30 -6.56
N PHE A 949 27.34 -0.34 -7.73
CA PHE A 949 26.14 -0.57 -8.53
C PHE A 949 25.53 -1.90 -8.09
N PRO A 950 24.43 -1.90 -7.29
CA PRO A 950 23.92 -3.13 -6.70
C PRO A 950 23.30 -4.05 -7.74
N VAL A 951 23.35 -5.36 -7.45
CA VAL A 951 22.48 -6.38 -8.03
C VAL A 951 21.43 -6.72 -6.99
N MET A 952 20.14 -6.60 -7.32
CA MET A 952 19.07 -6.82 -6.33
C MET A 952 18.95 -8.29 -5.91
N ILE A 953 18.39 -8.50 -4.72
CA ILE A 953 18.10 -9.85 -4.21
C ILE A 953 16.93 -10.47 -4.99
N ALA A 954 17.03 -11.75 -5.33
CA ALA A 954 16.00 -12.51 -6.06
C ALA A 954 14.77 -12.87 -5.20
N TYR A 955 14.61 -12.27 -4.02
CA TYR A 955 13.43 -12.38 -3.16
C TYR A 955 12.34 -11.36 -3.56
N GLY A 956 12.12 -11.19 -4.86
CA GLY A 956 11.18 -10.22 -5.43
C GLY A 956 9.72 -10.61 -5.28
N SER A 957 9.15 -10.53 -4.06
CA SER A 957 7.77 -10.04 -3.81
C SER A 957 7.27 -10.18 -2.36
N SER A 958 7.52 -9.16 -1.55
CA SER A 958 6.47 -8.58 -0.69
C SER A 958 6.09 -7.26 -1.38
N VAL A 959 5.06 -7.20 -2.22
CA VAL A 959 3.70 -7.72 -2.01
C VAL A 959 3.28 -8.73 -3.10
N ALA A 960 3.50 -10.03 -2.84
CA ALA A 960 2.74 -11.13 -3.44
C ALA A 960 2.77 -12.37 -2.50
N LEU A 961 2.08 -13.44 -2.88
CA LEU A 961 2.03 -14.69 -2.12
C LEU A 961 3.34 -15.49 -2.28
N GLN A 962 3.98 -15.84 -1.16
CA GLN A 962 4.82 -17.04 -1.12
C GLN A 962 3.93 -18.28 -0.96
N CYS A 963 3.76 -19.04 -2.04
CA CYS A 963 3.54 -20.48 -1.97
C CYS A 963 4.03 -21.09 -3.29
N GLY A 964 5.04 -21.97 -3.24
CA GLY A 964 5.67 -22.49 -4.47
C GLY A 964 7.05 -23.13 -4.36
N VAL A 965 7.57 -23.42 -3.15
CA VAL A 965 8.87 -24.11 -3.00
C VAL A 965 8.86 -25.12 -1.84
N PHE A 966 8.02 -26.17 -1.91
CA PHE A 966 8.36 -27.48 -1.34
C PHE A 966 7.54 -28.66 -1.92
N ASP A 967 6.23 -28.52 -2.15
CA ASP A 967 5.33 -29.66 -2.39
C ASP A 967 5.49 -30.38 -3.74
N VAL A 968 6.13 -29.75 -4.74
CA VAL A 968 6.51 -30.44 -5.98
C VAL A 968 7.53 -31.56 -5.71
N PHE A 969 8.29 -31.46 -4.61
CA PHE A 969 9.17 -32.53 -4.14
C PHE A 969 8.38 -33.72 -3.56
N LEU A 970 7.19 -33.49 -3.00
CA LEU A 970 6.29 -34.53 -2.50
C LEU A 970 5.54 -35.23 -3.64
N LEU A 971 5.15 -34.48 -4.68
CA LEU A 971 4.58 -35.02 -5.93
C LEU A 971 5.48 -36.07 -6.59
N LEU A 972 6.79 -35.86 -6.60
CA LEU A 972 7.75 -36.84 -7.13
C LEU A 972 7.87 -38.11 -6.26
N VAL A 973 7.62 -38.02 -4.95
CA VAL A 973 7.59 -39.18 -4.04
C VAL A 973 6.28 -39.95 -4.17
N LEU A 974 5.14 -39.27 -4.30
CA LEU A 974 3.83 -39.92 -4.48
C LEU A 974 3.69 -40.61 -5.85
N CYS A 975 4.35 -40.11 -6.90
CA CYS A 975 4.48 -40.82 -8.18
C CYS A 975 5.21 -42.18 -8.07
N VAL A 976 5.94 -42.45 -6.98
CA VAL A 976 6.52 -43.78 -6.69
C VAL A 976 5.51 -44.73 -6.03
N ILE A 977 4.45 -44.18 -5.41
CA ILE A 977 3.44 -44.95 -4.66
C ILE A 977 2.24 -45.34 -5.55
N VAL A 978 1.97 -44.61 -6.65
CA VAL A 978 0.95 -44.97 -7.66
C VAL A 978 1.32 -46.26 -8.45
N GLY A 979 2.45 -46.90 -8.14
CA GLY A 979 2.93 -48.13 -8.77
C GLY A 979 2.25 -49.45 -8.33
N GLN A 980 1.22 -49.44 -7.48
CA GLN A 980 0.53 -50.67 -7.03
C GLN A 980 -1.01 -50.56 -7.08
N GLN A 981 -1.63 -51.70 -7.46
CA GLN A 981 -3.04 -52.04 -7.36
C GLN A 981 -4.10 -51.11 -8.00
N GLY A 982 -4.29 -51.28 -9.31
CA GLY A 982 -5.47 -52.05 -9.76
C GLY A 982 -6.70 -51.30 -10.27
N TYR A 983 -7.00 -51.52 -11.56
CA TYR A 983 -8.37 -51.67 -12.06
C TYR A 983 -8.47 -52.96 -12.87
N ILE A 984 -9.62 -53.61 -12.86
CA ILE A 984 -9.83 -54.97 -13.40
C ILE A 984 -10.81 -54.89 -14.59
N GLU A 985 -10.65 -55.85 -15.52
CA GLU A 985 -11.61 -56.44 -16.46
C GLU A 985 -11.22 -56.34 -17.95
N HIS A 986 -10.59 -57.41 -18.47
CA HIS A 986 -11.33 -58.40 -19.26
C HIS A 986 -10.53 -59.71 -19.46
N LEU A 987 -11.24 -60.72 -19.97
CA LEU A 987 -10.88 -62.11 -20.28
C LEU A 987 -9.53 -62.26 -21.06
N ASP A 988 -8.81 -63.40 -21.05
CA ASP A 988 -9.24 -64.78 -20.74
C ASP A 988 -8.07 -65.77 -20.42
N LEU A 989 -8.44 -67.00 -20.01
CA LEU A 989 -7.73 -68.31 -20.13
C LEU A 989 -6.53 -68.71 -19.21
N VAL A 990 -6.83 -69.73 -18.35
CA VAL A 990 -6.07 -71.00 -18.12
C VAL A 990 -4.95 -71.09 -17.06
N ASP A 991 -5.19 -71.99 -16.08
CA ASP A 991 -4.35 -72.82 -15.19
C ASP A 991 -3.09 -72.24 -14.47
N GLY A 992 -2.79 -72.57 -13.20
CA GLY A 992 -3.48 -73.40 -12.20
C GLY A 992 -2.52 -73.91 -11.08
N TYR A 993 -3.06 -74.44 -9.97
CA TYR A 993 -2.36 -75.13 -8.84
C TYR A 993 -1.45 -74.23 -7.94
N ASP A 994 -1.72 -74.10 -6.63
CA ASP A 994 -1.28 -74.92 -5.45
C ASP A 994 0.14 -74.56 -4.94
N ASP A 995 0.50 -74.53 -3.64
CA ASP A 995 -0.26 -74.58 -2.36
C ASP A 995 0.70 -74.17 -1.18
N HIS A 996 0.17 -73.90 0.03
CA HIS A 996 0.86 -74.01 1.36
C HIS A 996 2.08 -73.07 1.67
N HIS A 997 2.54 -72.81 2.92
CA HIS A 997 2.06 -73.01 4.30
C HIS A 997 2.71 -72.00 5.31
N GLU A 998 2.02 -71.73 6.44
CA GLU A 998 2.51 -71.44 7.83
C GLU A 998 3.47 -70.28 8.27
N GLN A 999 2.99 -69.57 9.32
CA GLN A 999 3.65 -69.09 10.58
C GLN A 999 4.81 -68.05 10.55
N GLU A 1000 4.70 -66.92 11.27
CA GLU A 1000 5.05 -66.67 12.70
C GLU A 1000 6.56 -66.92 12.98
N ASP A 1001 7.38 -66.02 13.55
CA ASP A 1001 7.07 -65.02 14.58
C ASP A 1001 8.15 -63.89 14.77
N HIS A 1002 7.73 -62.76 15.35
CA HIS A 1002 8.43 -61.72 16.15
C HIS A 1002 9.91 -61.18 15.95
N TYR A 1003 10.02 -59.83 16.07
CA TYR A 1003 11.18 -58.96 16.48
C TYR A 1003 12.37 -58.65 15.54
N GLY A 1004 12.67 -57.33 15.40
CA GLY A 1004 14.03 -56.82 15.15
C GLY A 1004 14.16 -55.59 14.22
N HIS A 1005 14.54 -54.42 14.75
CA HIS A 1005 15.01 -53.27 13.94
C HIS A 1005 16.46 -53.49 13.51
N HIS A 1006 16.80 -53.25 12.23
CA HIS A 1006 18.18 -52.94 11.81
C HIS A 1006 18.21 -52.26 10.43
N GLU A 1007 18.86 -51.11 10.33
CA GLU A 1007 19.26 -50.51 9.04
C GLU A 1007 20.48 -51.24 8.45
N LYS A 1008 20.69 -51.10 7.14
CA LYS A 1008 21.89 -51.60 6.43
C LYS A 1008 22.41 -50.58 5.43
N GLU A 1009 23.73 -50.38 5.44
CA GLU A 1009 24.44 -49.57 4.46
C GLU A 1009 24.66 -50.31 3.13
N TRP A 1010 24.72 -49.56 2.02
CA TRP A 1010 24.99 -50.07 0.68
C TRP A 1010 26.50 -50.19 0.41
N ASN A 1011 26.92 -51.30 -0.19
CA ASN A 1011 28.32 -51.70 -0.35
C ASN A 1011 29.00 -50.98 -1.54
N LEU A 1012 30.33 -50.90 -1.49
CA LEU A 1012 31.17 -50.17 -2.44
C LEU A 1012 31.01 -50.66 -3.89
N GLN A 1013 30.79 -51.97 -4.11
CA GLN A 1013 30.59 -52.54 -5.45
C GLN A 1013 29.33 -52.00 -6.14
N GLU A 1014 28.25 -51.77 -5.39
CA GLU A 1014 26.97 -51.28 -5.92
C GLU A 1014 27.10 -49.82 -6.37
N ARG A 1015 27.87 -49.01 -5.61
CA ARG A 1015 28.21 -47.62 -5.94
C ARG A 1015 29.06 -47.51 -7.22
N VAL A 1016 30.00 -48.45 -7.44
CA VAL A 1016 30.81 -48.51 -8.67
C VAL A 1016 29.98 -48.89 -9.90
N VAL A 1017 29.05 -49.84 -9.77
CA VAL A 1017 28.12 -50.21 -10.86
C VAL A 1017 27.22 -49.03 -11.24
N LEU A 1018 26.73 -48.27 -10.26
CA LEU A 1018 25.98 -47.03 -10.47
C LEU A 1018 26.79 -45.97 -11.26
N GLN A 1019 28.05 -45.72 -10.89
CA GLN A 1019 28.91 -44.79 -11.62
C GLN A 1019 29.13 -45.21 -13.09
N GLN A 1020 29.36 -46.51 -13.35
CA GLN A 1020 29.51 -47.03 -14.72
C GLN A 1020 28.23 -46.88 -15.55
N LEU A 1021 27.05 -47.09 -14.95
CA LEU A 1021 25.75 -46.88 -15.59
C LEU A 1021 25.50 -45.40 -15.92
N VAL A 1022 25.88 -44.48 -15.03
CA VAL A 1022 25.76 -43.02 -15.24
C VAL A 1022 26.66 -42.57 -16.39
N GLN A 1023 27.95 -42.96 -16.40
CA GLN A 1023 28.87 -42.61 -17.49
C GLN A 1023 28.39 -43.16 -18.84
N LYS A 1024 27.82 -44.37 -18.87
CA LYS A 1024 27.27 -44.98 -20.09
C LYS A 1024 26.03 -44.24 -20.61
N LYS A 1025 25.17 -43.73 -19.73
CA LYS A 1025 24.01 -42.88 -20.11
C LYS A 1025 24.42 -41.49 -20.59
N LEU A 1026 25.44 -40.87 -19.98
CA LEU A 1026 26.00 -39.59 -20.44
C LEU A 1026 26.54 -39.70 -21.87
N ASN A 1027 27.35 -40.72 -22.14
CA ASN A 1027 27.90 -40.96 -23.48
C ASN A 1027 26.83 -41.34 -24.53
N GLN A 1028 25.63 -41.78 -24.12
CA GLN A 1028 24.51 -42.03 -25.04
C GLN A 1028 23.63 -40.80 -25.33
N LYS A 1029 23.68 -39.74 -24.50
CA LYS A 1029 22.96 -38.48 -24.77
C LYS A 1029 23.76 -37.46 -25.59
N MET A 1030 25.08 -37.59 -25.62
CA MET A 1030 25.97 -36.72 -26.40
C MET A 1030 25.97 -37.15 -27.88
N GLY A 1031 25.01 -36.64 -28.65
CA GLY A 1031 24.98 -36.82 -30.12
C GLY A 1031 26.23 -36.23 -30.81
N SER A 1032 26.58 -36.75 -31.98
CA SER A 1032 27.88 -36.51 -32.61
C SER A 1032 28.10 -35.05 -33.07
N GLY A 1033 28.80 -34.27 -32.25
CA GLY A 1033 29.32 -32.94 -32.56
C GLY A 1033 30.06 -32.34 -31.37
N TYR A 1034 31.26 -31.79 -31.61
CA TYR A 1034 32.18 -31.20 -30.63
C TYR A 1034 32.84 -32.17 -29.62
N HIS A 1035 34.17 -32.22 -29.64
CA HIS A 1035 35.00 -33.06 -28.78
C HIS A 1035 35.46 -32.32 -27.51
N HIS A 1036 34.84 -32.59 -26.35
CA HIS A 1036 35.47 -32.43 -25.04
C HIS A 1036 35.13 -33.63 -24.13
N GLU A 1037 36.14 -34.33 -23.63
CA GLU A 1037 35.97 -35.45 -22.68
C GLU A 1037 35.64 -34.92 -21.28
N VAL A 1038 34.40 -35.10 -20.81
CA VAL A 1038 34.06 -34.86 -19.40
C VAL A 1038 34.50 -36.06 -18.56
N LYS A 1039 35.67 -35.94 -17.92
CA LYS A 1039 36.16 -36.90 -16.92
C LYS A 1039 35.65 -36.53 -15.53
N VAL A 1040 34.81 -37.38 -14.96
CA VAL A 1040 34.38 -37.26 -13.55
C VAL A 1040 35.53 -37.70 -12.65
N VAL A 1041 36.02 -36.78 -11.82
CA VAL A 1041 37.07 -37.05 -10.81
C VAL A 1041 36.39 -37.42 -9.48
N PRO A 1042 36.81 -38.49 -8.77
CA PRO A 1042 36.21 -38.86 -7.50
C PRO A 1042 36.57 -37.88 -6.39
N ILE A 1043 35.57 -37.49 -5.59
CA ILE A 1043 35.74 -36.66 -4.39
C ILE A 1043 36.25 -37.56 -3.24
N PRO A 1044 37.31 -37.19 -2.51
CA PRO A 1044 37.77 -37.91 -1.32
C PRO A 1044 36.81 -37.68 -0.15
N VAL A 1045 36.63 -38.70 0.70
CA VAL A 1045 35.72 -38.64 1.86
C VAL A 1045 36.42 -38.09 3.10
N VAL A 1046 35.86 -37.02 3.66
CA VAL A 1046 35.94 -36.60 5.08
C VAL A 1046 34.55 -36.12 5.47
#